data_AF-A0A4S8MVY3-F1
#
_entry.id   AF-A0A4S8MVY3-F1
#
_cell.length_a   1.000
_cell.length_b   1.000
_cell.length_c   1.000
_cell.angle_alpha   90.00
_cell.angle_beta   90.00
_cell.angle_gamma   90.00
#
_symmetry.space_group_name_H-M   'P 1'
#
loop_
_entity.id
_entity.type
_entity.pdbx_description
1 polymer ?
#
loop_
_entity_poly.entity_id
_entity_poly.type
_entity_poly.pdbx_seq_one_letter_code
_entity_poly.pdbx_strand_id
1 'polypeptide(L)'
;MSFISIPSPVNVVFDSDAMFYPTHPLTRLNFLTDKRIELDTFLRYMDLTFEEEFSPSTTFSQLVAWLVTKLQDSRFNWSLSPPKLALNGQPLSQLRLMEYMNQGRTYGGKPVGMKRLSVLPEKTLDDIVLMPTVAGKHVLKHVVVNSNRLLLRFIVDDTLTGVFTLKEVGFDDDDGMRIHDCLGEHFWLPYHFGDDITKPQGEWEKPCECQERDSVADILTPIQSMTWTPSVVESSELTTLQELPKYVYSLIHPQRSMAPYIDCVGNDVFEAGQSYIALVKEAVVKNDFFTLLSPRRMFQVQTGNARNSISLGAGVEAEILTSAWSIIQNHSSRYWTPLYGDFCGPAASVPMLMAGTVSQDRVQSMTVLGALTGLMLLNGLYPDPLSPLFLQFALHGGDVRSLTPSLVQEWAPDLYGILKEFLRRGPTGDLSDLGSFFIAHMGYQVETIGIRDLAAHNSTASLMLYRAAIGPEPPLHPELQAFIKGLRLPCKDKPSFDFTKVVKSYGSGTESFLSVISTSHVTSYRSIEGLLTFVQQPEQVEELSAALGSLFDLESLFAEFLLGTGAPVPSLWNDAQGAFHPKLNVESVDKIWFRPQMLLWSITGSPRIRGDLSDSQLKIELVDDDDVEYCANENHRPTMLAHGQFSIKTCSMQARIPCSYLKSLITTTRASGEDAIARVFHYFLVELVNAIGRHSQL
;
A
#
# COMPACT_ATOMS: atom_id res chain seq x y z
N MET A 1 49.07 59.66 -24.41
CA MET A 1 50.44 59.12 -24.30
C MET A 1 50.36 57.61 -24.48
N SER A 2 51.10 57.12 -25.47
CA SER A 2 51.66 55.76 -25.57
C SER A 2 50.72 54.58 -25.93
N PHE A 3 50.76 54.24 -27.22
CA PHE A 3 50.41 52.95 -27.87
C PHE A 3 51.31 51.79 -27.39
N ILE A 4 50.83 50.53 -27.43
CA ILE A 4 51.50 49.29 -27.95
C ILE A 4 50.41 48.22 -28.25
N SER A 5 50.08 47.96 -29.52
CA SER A 5 50.41 46.79 -30.37
C SER A 5 49.69 45.46 -30.08
N ILE A 6 48.90 45.03 -31.07
CA ILE A 6 48.34 43.70 -31.30
C ILE A 6 49.45 42.74 -31.78
N PRO A 7 49.38 41.44 -31.49
CA PRO A 7 49.79 40.40 -32.43
C PRO A 7 48.58 39.60 -32.95
N SER A 8 48.61 39.33 -34.25
CA SER A 8 47.65 38.50 -35.01
C SER A 8 47.58 37.05 -34.50
N PRO A 9 46.50 36.30 -34.83
CA PRO A 9 46.30 34.95 -34.32
C PRO A 9 47.28 33.95 -34.94
N VAL A 10 47.82 33.07 -34.09
CA VAL A 10 48.44 31.83 -34.50
C VAL A 10 47.31 30.89 -34.94
N ASN A 11 47.31 30.52 -36.22
CA ASN A 11 46.52 29.39 -36.70
C ASN A 11 47.11 28.12 -36.08
N VAL A 12 46.34 27.44 -35.24
CA VAL A 12 46.60 26.04 -34.89
C VAL A 12 45.48 25.22 -35.50
N VAL A 13 45.83 24.55 -36.59
CA VAL A 13 45.09 23.43 -37.16
C VAL A 13 45.30 22.24 -36.21
N PHE A 14 44.21 21.62 -35.76
CA PHE A 14 44.29 20.26 -35.23
C PHE A 14 43.46 19.33 -36.11
N ASP A 15 44.22 18.43 -36.74
CA ASP A 15 43.81 17.24 -37.47
C ASP A 15 42.79 16.42 -36.67
N SER A 16 41.75 15.99 -37.37
CA SER A 16 40.97 14.81 -37.04
C SER A 16 41.82 13.57 -37.31
N ASP A 17 42.31 12.93 -36.25
CA ASP A 17 42.42 11.47 -36.09
C ASP A 17 43.48 11.12 -35.03
N ALA A 18 43.02 10.64 -33.87
CA ALA A 18 43.61 9.53 -33.11
C ALA A 18 42.94 9.41 -31.72
N MET A 19 42.21 8.32 -31.51
CA MET A 19 41.91 7.80 -30.18
C MET A 19 43.22 7.39 -29.48
N PHE A 20 43.57 8.08 -28.39
CA PHE A 20 44.55 7.60 -27.42
C PHE A 20 44.00 7.83 -26.00
N TYR A 21 43.87 6.74 -25.23
CA TYR A 21 43.62 6.78 -23.79
C TYR A 21 44.94 7.06 -23.05
N PRO A 22 45.04 8.08 -22.18
CA PRO A 22 46.16 8.19 -21.24
C PRO A 22 45.74 7.81 -19.83
N THR A 23 46.46 6.83 -19.26
CA THR A 23 46.44 6.44 -17.86
C THR A 23 47.34 7.35 -17.03
N HIS A 24 46.79 8.40 -16.40
CA HIS A 24 47.42 9.12 -15.28
C HIS A 24 46.35 9.70 -14.33
N PRO A 25 46.63 9.86 -13.03
CA PRO A 25 45.63 10.29 -12.05
C PRO A 25 45.25 11.75 -12.29
N LEU A 26 44.01 11.97 -12.73
CA LEU A 26 43.45 13.28 -12.99
C LEU A 26 43.40 14.10 -11.70
N THR A 27 44.15 15.20 -11.68
CA THR A 27 43.99 16.25 -10.66
C THR A 27 42.58 16.84 -10.76
N ARG A 28 41.93 17.08 -9.60
CA ARG A 28 40.53 17.56 -9.45
C ARG A 28 40.13 18.75 -10.35
N LEU A 29 41.09 19.54 -10.84
CA LEU A 29 40.84 20.66 -11.76
C LEU A 29 40.47 20.19 -13.19
N ASN A 30 41.06 19.08 -13.66
CA ASN A 30 40.80 18.56 -15.01
C ASN A 30 39.39 17.95 -15.09
N PHE A 31 38.95 17.25 -14.05
CA PHE A 31 37.63 16.61 -13.99
C PHE A 31 36.45 17.59 -14.14
N LEU A 32 36.55 18.80 -13.58
CA LEU A 32 35.52 19.84 -13.74
C LEU A 32 35.60 20.55 -15.10
N THR A 33 36.79 20.56 -15.71
CA THR A 33 37.01 21.14 -17.05
C THR A 33 36.40 20.22 -18.11
N ASP A 34 36.57 18.91 -17.96
CA ASP A 34 36.03 17.89 -18.87
C ASP A 34 34.49 17.88 -18.86
N LYS A 35 33.85 17.85 -17.68
CA LYS A 35 32.37 17.90 -17.59
C LYS A 35 31.76 19.19 -18.14
N ARG A 36 32.44 20.32 -17.99
CA ARG A 36 31.98 21.58 -18.57
C ARG A 36 32.05 21.55 -20.09
N ILE A 37 33.13 21.01 -20.65
CA ILE A 37 33.30 20.86 -22.10
C ILE A 37 32.26 19.89 -22.65
N GLU A 38 32.01 18.77 -21.97
CA GLU A 38 30.96 17.80 -22.32
C GLU A 38 29.57 18.45 -22.31
N LEU A 39 29.21 19.20 -21.26
CA LEU A 39 27.95 19.95 -21.23
C LEU A 39 27.87 20.98 -22.35
N ASP A 40 28.87 21.85 -22.50
CA ASP A 40 28.86 22.90 -23.53
C ASP A 40 28.79 22.27 -24.95
N THR A 41 29.37 21.09 -25.14
CA THR A 41 29.32 20.33 -26.40
C THR A 41 27.92 19.75 -26.63
N PHE A 42 27.33 19.11 -25.62
CA PHE A 42 25.97 18.59 -25.68
C PHE A 42 24.94 19.71 -25.91
N LEU A 43 25.02 20.82 -25.17
CA LEU A 43 24.12 21.97 -25.36
C LEU A 43 24.20 22.56 -26.77
N ARG A 44 25.38 22.50 -27.41
CA ARG A 44 25.55 22.90 -28.81
C ARG A 44 24.95 21.87 -29.77
N TYR A 45 25.16 20.58 -29.53
CA TYR A 45 24.58 19.51 -30.35
C TYR A 45 23.05 19.50 -30.33
N MET A 46 22.47 19.86 -29.19
CA MET A 46 21.02 19.90 -28.98
C MET A 46 20.35 21.22 -29.43
N ASP A 47 21.08 22.14 -30.05
CA ASP A 47 20.60 23.51 -30.38
C ASP A 47 20.02 24.25 -29.16
N LEU A 48 20.59 24.02 -27.97
CA LEU A 48 20.18 24.64 -26.70
C LEU A 48 21.13 25.76 -26.26
N THR A 49 22.12 26.09 -27.09
CA THR A 49 23.02 27.23 -26.89
C THR A 49 22.64 28.33 -27.86
N PHE A 50 22.27 29.48 -27.31
CA PHE A 50 21.95 30.65 -28.12
C PHE A 50 22.88 31.82 -27.78
N GLU A 51 23.39 32.48 -28.81
CA GLU A 51 24.14 33.73 -28.69
C GLU A 51 23.26 34.85 -29.25
N GLU A 52 22.67 35.66 -28.37
CA GLU A 52 21.88 36.83 -28.76
C GLU A 52 22.18 38.05 -27.89
N GLU A 53 21.94 39.22 -28.46
CA GLU A 53 22.03 40.50 -27.76
C GLU A 53 20.62 41.01 -27.41
N PHE A 54 20.35 41.15 -26.11
CA PHE A 54 19.09 41.70 -25.60
C PHE A 54 19.30 43.12 -25.09
N SER A 55 18.25 43.95 -25.23
CA SER A 55 18.20 45.25 -24.55
C SER A 55 18.18 45.06 -23.03
N PRO A 56 18.84 45.90 -22.22
CA PRO A 56 18.70 45.86 -20.76
C PRO A 56 17.25 45.97 -20.29
N SER A 57 16.39 46.61 -21.07
CA SER A 57 14.95 46.76 -20.82
C SER A 57 14.12 45.53 -21.16
N THR A 58 14.70 44.47 -21.75
CA THR A 58 13.98 43.23 -22.07
C THR A 58 13.49 42.58 -20.78
N THR A 59 12.21 42.26 -20.71
CA THR A 59 11.63 41.59 -19.53
C THR A 59 11.92 40.10 -19.53
N PHE A 60 11.86 39.48 -18.36
CA PHE A 60 12.02 38.03 -18.22
C PHE A 60 10.98 37.26 -19.06
N SER A 61 9.73 37.74 -19.11
CA SER A 61 8.69 37.16 -19.96
C SER A 61 9.02 37.21 -21.46
N GLN A 62 9.54 38.34 -21.95
CA GLN A 62 9.93 38.51 -23.35
C GLN A 62 11.08 37.57 -23.72
N LEU A 63 12.06 37.45 -22.83
CA LEU A 63 13.18 36.54 -22.98
C LEU A 63 12.73 35.07 -23.02
N VAL A 64 11.81 34.67 -22.14
CA VAL A 64 11.25 33.32 -22.12
C VAL A 64 10.46 33.04 -23.40
N ALA A 65 9.61 33.96 -23.84
CA ALA A 65 8.87 33.83 -25.09
C ALA A 65 9.80 33.71 -26.31
N TRP A 66 10.90 34.47 -26.32
CA TRP A 66 11.92 34.36 -27.36
C TRP A 66 12.61 32.99 -27.33
N LEU A 67 12.99 32.49 -26.15
CA LEU A 67 13.60 31.15 -26.00
C LEU A 67 12.65 30.04 -26.44
N VAL A 68 11.38 30.09 -26.04
CA VAL A 68 10.36 29.12 -26.44
C VAL A 68 10.25 29.07 -27.96
N THR A 69 10.18 30.24 -28.61
CA THR A 69 10.17 30.34 -30.07
C THR A 69 11.43 29.71 -30.68
N LYS A 70 12.62 30.02 -30.15
CA LYS A 70 13.88 29.43 -30.66
C LYS A 70 13.98 27.92 -30.48
N LEU A 71 13.45 27.40 -29.38
CA LEU A 71 13.39 25.97 -29.10
C LEU A 71 12.45 25.27 -30.09
N GLN A 72 11.28 25.85 -30.35
CA GLN A 72 10.31 25.36 -31.33
C GLN A 72 10.85 25.43 -32.77
N ASP A 73 11.59 26.49 -33.11
CA ASP A 73 12.18 26.68 -34.43
C ASP A 73 13.50 25.89 -34.63
N SER A 74 14.02 25.25 -33.58
CA SER A 74 15.23 24.45 -33.67
C SER A 74 15.02 23.19 -34.51
N ARG A 75 16.11 22.55 -34.94
CA ARG A 75 16.04 21.31 -35.73
C ARG A 75 15.30 20.16 -35.02
N PHE A 76 15.19 20.22 -33.69
CA PHE A 76 14.56 19.21 -32.85
C PHE A 76 13.08 19.50 -32.54
N ASN A 77 12.57 20.65 -32.97
CA ASN A 77 11.19 21.10 -32.74
C ASN A 77 10.75 20.89 -31.28
N TRP A 78 11.54 21.44 -30.36
CA TRP A 78 11.32 21.25 -28.94
C TRP A 78 9.95 21.77 -28.52
N SER A 79 9.20 20.93 -27.83
CA SER A 79 7.93 21.31 -27.24
C SER A 79 8.04 21.42 -25.73
N LEU A 80 7.40 22.46 -25.19
CA LEU A 80 7.33 22.76 -23.77
C LEU A 80 5.86 22.69 -23.33
N SER A 81 5.62 22.15 -22.15
CA SER A 81 4.30 22.18 -21.52
C SER A 81 3.75 23.62 -21.48
N PRO A 82 2.45 23.85 -21.74
CA PRO A 82 1.85 25.18 -21.69
C PRO A 82 2.08 25.85 -20.31
N PRO A 83 2.15 27.19 -20.25
CA PRO A 83 2.42 27.90 -19.01
C PRO A 83 1.44 27.51 -17.90
N LYS A 84 1.97 27.01 -16.77
CA LYS A 84 1.15 26.69 -15.60
C LYS A 84 0.62 27.98 -14.98
N LEU A 85 -0.62 28.00 -14.51
CA LEU A 85 -1.16 29.16 -13.81
C LEU A 85 -0.80 29.09 -12.32
N ALA A 86 -0.30 30.19 -11.77
CA ALA A 86 -0.20 30.37 -10.32
C ALA A 86 -1.60 30.47 -9.70
N LEU A 87 -1.68 30.34 -8.37
CA LEU A 87 -2.95 30.43 -7.61
C LEU A 87 -3.72 31.75 -7.83
N ASN A 88 -3.04 32.82 -8.25
CA ASN A 88 -3.63 34.12 -8.56
C ASN A 88 -3.99 34.28 -10.06
N GLY A 89 -3.94 33.20 -10.84
CA GLY A 89 -4.22 33.20 -12.28
C GLY A 89 -3.11 33.79 -13.16
N GLN A 90 -1.97 34.19 -12.59
CA GLN A 90 -0.82 34.65 -13.37
C GLN A 90 -0.10 33.46 -14.01
N PRO A 91 0.26 33.52 -15.31
CA PRO A 91 1.06 32.48 -15.93
C PRO A 91 2.45 32.44 -15.29
N LEU A 92 2.81 31.27 -14.77
CA LEU A 92 4.17 30.94 -14.39
C LEU A 92 5.00 30.79 -15.66
N SER A 93 6.21 31.32 -15.63
CA SER A 93 7.17 31.14 -16.71
C SER A 93 7.42 29.64 -16.94
N GLN A 94 7.38 29.20 -18.20
CA GLN A 94 7.71 27.83 -18.63
C GLN A 94 9.19 27.50 -18.37
N LEU A 95 10.05 28.52 -18.26
CA LEU A 95 11.48 28.39 -17.99
C LEU A 95 11.86 29.11 -16.69
N ARG A 96 12.85 28.58 -15.96
CA ARG A 96 13.32 29.20 -14.71
C ARG A 96 14.80 29.54 -14.77
N LEU A 97 15.17 30.61 -14.05
CA LEU A 97 16.56 30.98 -13.82
C LEU A 97 17.12 30.23 -12.61
N MET A 98 18.40 29.88 -12.68
CA MET A 98 19.09 29.10 -11.67
C MET A 98 20.41 29.76 -11.31
N GLU A 99 20.74 29.70 -10.03
CA GLU A 99 21.97 30.25 -9.45
C GLU A 99 22.84 29.13 -8.89
N TYR A 100 24.14 29.12 -9.22
CA TYR A 100 25.09 28.22 -8.55
C TYR A 100 25.36 28.69 -7.12
N MET A 101 25.12 27.80 -6.16
CA MET A 101 25.58 27.93 -4.78
C MET A 101 27.10 27.77 -4.74
N ASN A 102 27.77 28.55 -3.88
CA ASN A 102 29.23 28.53 -3.66
C ASN A 102 30.10 28.86 -4.90
N GLN A 103 29.62 29.72 -5.81
CA GLN A 103 30.35 30.18 -7.01
C GLN A 103 30.83 29.04 -7.93
N GLY A 104 30.13 27.91 -7.97
CA GLY A 104 30.59 26.79 -8.79
C GLY A 104 31.76 26.00 -8.18
N ARG A 105 32.17 26.30 -6.93
CA ARG A 105 33.32 25.67 -6.26
C ARG A 105 32.88 24.79 -5.09
N THR A 106 33.51 23.63 -4.94
CA THR A 106 33.39 22.81 -3.73
C THR A 106 34.16 23.50 -2.58
N TYR A 107 33.45 23.97 -1.55
CA TYR A 107 34.07 24.54 -0.36
C TYR A 107 33.83 23.62 0.84
N GLY A 108 34.89 23.08 1.42
CA GLY A 108 34.81 22.18 2.59
C GLY A 108 34.11 20.84 2.31
N GLY A 109 34.28 20.27 1.10
CA GLY A 109 33.66 18.99 0.73
C GLY A 109 32.17 19.05 0.42
N LYS A 110 31.55 20.25 0.46
CA LYS A 110 30.16 20.41 0.04
C LYS A 110 30.08 20.50 -1.49
N PRO A 111 29.15 19.78 -2.13
CA PRO A 111 28.97 19.82 -3.58
C PRO A 111 28.48 21.19 -4.06
N VAL A 112 28.68 21.45 -5.36
CA VAL A 112 28.36 22.71 -6.05
C VAL A 112 26.85 22.87 -6.25
N GLY A 113 26.08 23.23 -5.22
CA GLY A 113 24.61 23.30 -5.34
C GLY A 113 24.08 24.23 -6.45
N MET A 114 22.87 24.00 -6.95
CA MET A 114 22.11 24.99 -7.72
C MET A 114 20.84 25.38 -6.96
N LYS A 115 20.45 26.65 -7.03
CA LYS A 115 19.26 27.20 -6.39
C LYS A 115 18.35 27.83 -7.45
N ARG A 116 17.05 27.58 -7.33
CA ARG A 116 16.01 28.24 -8.16
C ARG A 116 15.92 29.72 -7.82
N LEU A 117 16.01 30.57 -8.83
CA LEU A 117 15.74 32.01 -8.73
C LEU A 117 14.28 32.26 -9.10
N SER A 118 13.52 32.82 -8.16
CA SER A 118 12.17 33.31 -8.42
C SER A 118 12.26 34.72 -9.00
N VAL A 119 12.16 34.80 -10.33
CA VAL A 119 12.12 36.09 -11.06
C VAL A 119 10.70 36.34 -11.53
N LEU A 120 10.17 37.52 -11.22
CA LEU A 120 8.84 37.92 -11.67
C LEU A 120 8.88 38.20 -13.19
N PRO A 121 7.84 37.83 -13.96
CA PRO A 121 7.82 37.96 -15.42
C PRO A 121 8.13 39.37 -15.95
N GLU A 122 7.74 40.40 -15.20
CA GLU A 122 7.91 41.82 -15.54
C GLU A 122 9.31 42.38 -15.23
N LYS A 123 10.17 41.64 -14.54
CA LYS A 123 11.52 42.12 -14.22
C LYS A 123 12.36 42.21 -15.47
N THR A 124 13.02 43.35 -15.67
CA THR A 124 13.94 43.57 -16.78
C THR A 124 15.26 42.85 -16.55
N LEU A 125 16.05 42.64 -17.61
CA LEU A 125 17.40 42.10 -17.47
C LEU A 125 18.25 42.97 -16.55
N ASP A 126 18.08 44.29 -16.59
CA ASP A 126 18.77 45.23 -15.68
C ASP A 126 18.34 45.02 -14.22
N ASP A 127 17.03 44.83 -13.97
CA ASP A 127 16.54 44.50 -12.62
C ASP A 127 17.13 43.17 -12.11
N ILE A 128 17.22 42.15 -12.98
CA ILE A 128 17.74 40.82 -12.64
C ILE A 128 19.23 40.90 -12.29
N VAL A 129 20.00 41.69 -13.04
CA VAL A 129 21.42 41.93 -12.76
C VAL A 129 21.63 42.58 -11.39
N LEU A 130 20.68 43.41 -10.96
CA LEU A 130 20.73 44.13 -9.69
C LEU A 130 20.12 43.35 -8.50
N MET A 131 19.54 42.15 -8.71
CA MET A 131 18.94 41.36 -7.62
C MET A 131 20.00 40.93 -6.57
N PRO A 132 19.78 41.22 -5.28
CA PRO A 132 20.72 40.82 -4.23
C PRO A 132 20.67 39.31 -3.99
N THR A 133 21.77 38.63 -4.28
CA THR A 133 21.95 37.20 -3.96
C THR A 133 22.30 37.00 -2.48
N VAL A 134 21.96 35.83 -1.93
CA VAL A 134 22.00 35.49 -0.48
C VAL A 134 23.38 35.64 0.20
N ALA A 135 24.46 35.94 -0.54
CA ALA A 135 25.82 36.06 -0.01
C ALA A 135 26.44 37.47 -0.06
N GLY A 136 25.68 38.55 -0.29
CA GLY A 136 26.15 39.93 -0.06
C GLY A 136 27.38 40.36 -0.88
N LYS A 137 27.70 39.67 -1.98
CA LYS A 137 28.72 40.08 -2.95
C LYS A 137 28.06 40.10 -4.32
N HIS A 138 28.03 41.28 -4.94
CA HIS A 138 27.61 41.48 -6.33
C HIS A 138 28.52 40.69 -7.26
N VAL A 139 28.21 39.43 -7.50
CA VAL A 139 28.62 38.78 -8.73
C VAL A 139 27.68 37.61 -9.06
N LEU A 140 26.74 37.87 -9.98
CA LEU A 140 26.50 36.99 -11.11
C LEU A 140 27.85 36.74 -11.82
N LYS A 141 28.74 35.91 -11.25
CA LYS A 141 30.03 35.58 -11.87
C LYS A 141 29.94 34.43 -12.85
N HIS A 142 28.78 33.81 -12.97
CA HIS A 142 28.51 32.72 -13.91
C HIS A 142 27.19 32.86 -14.68
N VAL A 143 26.61 34.07 -14.70
CA VAL A 143 26.35 34.66 -16.02
C VAL A 143 27.72 35.07 -16.52
N VAL A 144 28.26 34.36 -17.51
CA VAL A 144 29.54 34.75 -18.08
C VAL A 144 29.32 36.09 -18.78
N VAL A 145 29.68 37.19 -18.13
CA VAL A 145 29.98 38.43 -18.84
C VAL A 145 31.27 38.19 -19.61
N ASN A 146 31.15 37.57 -20.78
CA ASN A 146 32.24 37.51 -21.74
C ASN A 146 32.17 38.84 -22.50
N SER A 147 33.12 39.74 -22.29
CA SER A 147 33.21 40.98 -23.07
C SER A 147 31.93 41.85 -23.07
N ASN A 148 31.34 42.13 -21.90
CA ASN A 148 30.09 42.91 -21.71
C ASN A 148 28.78 42.23 -22.16
N ARG A 149 28.75 40.92 -22.43
CA ARG A 149 27.52 40.19 -22.82
C ARG A 149 26.94 39.34 -21.69
N LEU A 150 25.65 39.47 -21.41
CA LEU A 150 24.95 38.67 -20.40
C LEU A 150 24.67 37.24 -20.93
N LEU A 151 25.50 36.26 -20.59
CA LEU A 151 25.23 34.86 -20.92
C LEU A 151 24.24 34.23 -19.93
N LEU A 152 22.97 34.12 -20.33
CA LEU A 152 21.93 33.48 -19.52
C LEU A 152 21.85 31.99 -19.83
N ARG A 153 22.04 31.15 -18.82
CA ARG A 153 21.78 29.71 -18.88
C ARG A 153 20.43 29.42 -18.22
N PHE A 154 19.50 28.84 -18.97
CA PHE A 154 18.15 28.54 -18.49
C PHE A 154 18.06 27.07 -18.12
N ILE A 155 17.22 26.78 -17.14
CA ILE A 155 16.81 25.41 -16.84
C ILE A 155 15.33 25.28 -17.23
N VAL A 156 15.04 24.25 -18.00
CA VAL A 156 13.69 23.80 -18.26
C VAL A 156 13.23 23.06 -17.00
N ASP A 157 12.29 23.64 -16.25
CA ASP A 157 11.70 23.04 -15.03
C ASP A 157 10.44 22.21 -15.37
N ASP A 158 10.37 21.74 -16.62
CA ASP A 158 9.26 20.97 -17.18
C ASP A 158 9.83 19.92 -18.16
N THR A 159 8.99 18.99 -18.59
CA THR A 159 9.42 17.97 -19.55
C THR A 159 9.76 18.63 -20.87
N LEU A 160 11.01 18.47 -21.32
CA LEU A 160 11.45 18.93 -22.63
C LEU A 160 11.30 17.76 -23.60
N THR A 161 10.35 17.89 -24.54
CA THR A 161 10.07 16.83 -25.50
C THR A 161 10.61 17.20 -26.87
N GLY A 162 11.53 16.39 -27.39
CA GLY A 162 12.11 16.53 -28.73
C GLY A 162 11.87 15.30 -29.59
N VAL A 163 11.94 15.47 -30.91
CA VAL A 163 11.81 14.36 -31.87
C VAL A 163 13.10 14.24 -32.67
N PHE A 164 13.83 13.14 -32.49
CA PHE A 164 15.09 12.87 -33.19
C PHE A 164 15.52 11.42 -33.03
N THR A 165 16.63 11.05 -33.66
CA THR A 165 17.30 9.74 -33.49
C THR A 165 18.43 9.85 -32.48
N LEU A 166 18.69 8.82 -31.66
CA LEU A 166 19.81 8.84 -30.71
C LEU A 166 21.16 8.95 -31.42
N LYS A 167 21.25 8.51 -32.68
CA LYS A 167 22.42 8.69 -33.53
C LYS A 167 22.67 10.13 -33.96
N GLU A 168 21.62 10.89 -34.28
CA GLU A 168 21.74 12.32 -34.61
C GLU A 168 22.30 13.17 -33.46
N VAL A 169 22.17 12.69 -32.23
CA VAL A 169 22.65 13.37 -31.01
C VAL A 169 23.88 12.71 -30.37
N GLY A 170 24.40 11.63 -30.98
CA GLY A 170 25.62 10.96 -30.57
C GLY A 170 25.53 10.18 -29.25
N PHE A 171 24.32 9.74 -28.86
CA PHE A 171 24.10 8.96 -27.65
C PHE A 171 24.06 7.44 -27.90
N ASP A 172 23.64 7.02 -29.08
CA ASP A 172 23.54 5.60 -29.47
C ASP A 172 23.65 5.47 -31.00
N ASP A 173 23.83 4.27 -31.53
CA ASP A 173 23.84 4.00 -32.98
C ASP A 173 22.42 3.84 -33.58
N ASP A 174 21.37 4.05 -32.77
CA ASP A 174 19.97 3.92 -33.17
C ASP A 174 19.51 5.07 -34.09
N ASP A 175 19.15 4.70 -35.33
CA ASP A 175 18.58 5.57 -36.38
C ASP A 175 17.04 5.71 -36.27
N GLY A 176 16.40 5.08 -35.29
CA GLY A 176 14.96 5.19 -35.04
C GLY A 176 14.59 6.59 -34.53
N MET A 177 13.69 7.28 -35.25
CA MET A 177 13.20 8.58 -34.82
C MET A 177 12.15 8.39 -33.72
N ARG A 178 12.43 8.89 -32.51
CA ARG A 178 11.58 8.72 -31.33
C ARG A 178 11.21 10.07 -30.73
N ILE A 179 10.13 10.08 -29.95
CA ILE A 179 9.80 11.20 -29.08
C ILE A 179 10.58 10.98 -27.78
N HIS A 180 11.50 11.89 -27.48
CA HIS A 180 12.32 11.83 -26.28
C HIS A 180 11.87 12.89 -25.28
N ASP A 181 11.36 12.44 -24.14
CA ASP A 181 11.02 13.23 -22.96
C ASP A 181 11.98 12.96 -21.77
N CYS A 182 12.67 11.81 -21.80
CA CYS A 182 13.69 11.40 -20.83
C CYS A 182 14.92 12.32 -20.78
N LEU A 183 15.14 13.12 -21.83
CA LEU A 183 16.32 13.97 -21.93
C LEU A 183 16.31 15.08 -20.91
N GLY A 184 15.13 15.50 -20.45
CA GLY A 184 15.03 16.36 -19.27
C GLY A 184 15.88 15.74 -18.15
N GLU A 185 15.64 14.50 -17.77
CA GLU A 185 16.35 13.84 -16.67
C GLU A 185 17.84 13.58 -16.98
N HIS A 186 18.18 13.16 -18.20
CA HIS A 186 19.58 12.93 -18.62
C HIS A 186 20.41 14.23 -18.72
N PHE A 187 19.79 15.37 -19.07
CA PHE A 187 20.40 16.70 -19.06
C PHE A 187 20.92 17.06 -17.65
N TRP A 188 20.27 16.55 -16.61
CA TRP A 188 20.53 16.92 -15.21
C TRP A 188 21.39 15.91 -14.45
N LEU A 189 21.49 14.65 -14.91
CA LEU A 189 22.24 13.59 -14.23
C LEU A 189 23.72 13.93 -13.92
N PRO A 190 24.49 14.62 -14.79
CA PRO A 190 25.86 15.02 -14.45
C PRO A 190 25.94 16.02 -13.28
N TYR A 191 24.83 16.65 -12.90
CA TYR A 191 24.68 17.68 -11.88
C TYR A 191 23.76 17.27 -10.71
N HIS A 192 23.33 15.99 -10.65
CA HIS A 192 22.50 15.51 -9.54
C HIS A 192 23.31 15.46 -8.24
N PHE A 193 22.79 16.15 -7.22
CA PHE A 193 23.39 16.31 -5.90
C PHE A 193 23.13 15.08 -5.01
N GLY A 194 24.19 14.46 -4.51
CA GLY A 194 24.21 13.44 -3.47
C GLY A 194 25.66 13.24 -2.99
N ASP A 195 25.85 12.77 -1.75
CA ASP A 195 27.18 12.58 -1.14
C ASP A 195 28.14 11.83 -2.08
N ASP A 196 29.42 12.24 -2.06
CA ASP A 196 30.56 11.86 -2.93
C ASP A 196 30.86 10.34 -3.05
N ILE A 197 30.03 9.44 -2.51
CA ILE A 197 30.35 8.01 -2.34
C ILE A 197 29.64 7.11 -3.35
N THR A 198 28.54 7.55 -3.99
CA THR A 198 27.85 6.75 -5.01
C THR A 198 27.81 7.48 -6.33
N LYS A 199 28.80 7.21 -7.20
CA LYS A 199 28.56 7.35 -8.64
C LYS A 199 27.38 6.43 -8.98
N PRO A 200 26.33 6.87 -9.69
CA PRO A 200 25.42 5.94 -10.34
C PRO A 200 26.22 5.25 -11.45
N GLN A 201 26.90 4.15 -11.12
CA GLN A 201 27.45 3.26 -12.14
C GLN A 201 26.25 2.53 -12.76
N GLY A 202 26.00 2.78 -14.04
CA GLY A 202 25.00 2.05 -14.84
C GLY A 202 23.79 2.84 -15.33
N GLU A 203 23.53 4.08 -14.86
CA GLU A 203 22.37 4.86 -15.37
C GLU A 203 22.64 5.56 -16.70
N TRP A 204 23.90 5.85 -17.03
CA TRP A 204 24.30 6.41 -18.33
C TRP A 204 24.24 5.38 -19.46
N GLU A 205 24.33 4.10 -19.13
CA GLU A 205 24.37 2.99 -20.09
C GLU A 205 22.99 2.37 -20.33
N LYS A 206 21.95 2.86 -19.65
CA LYS A 206 20.58 2.40 -19.89
C LYS A 206 20.10 2.98 -21.23
N PRO A 207 19.68 2.14 -22.19
CA PRO A 207 19.08 2.61 -23.43
C PRO A 207 17.83 3.45 -23.13
N CYS A 208 17.57 4.50 -23.90
CA CYS A 208 16.38 5.34 -23.68
C CYS A 208 15.11 4.49 -23.84
N GLU A 209 14.31 4.42 -22.77
CA GLU A 209 13.03 3.68 -22.72
C GLU A 209 11.88 4.47 -23.39
N CYS A 210 12.22 5.35 -24.34
CA CYS A 210 11.27 6.24 -25.00
C CYS A 210 10.36 5.44 -25.96
N GLN A 211 9.05 5.63 -25.86
CA GLN A 211 8.04 4.75 -26.46
C GLN A 211 8.11 4.66 -28.00
N GLU A 212 8.16 3.43 -28.51
CA GLU A 212 7.69 3.12 -29.88
C GLU A 212 6.15 3.06 -29.86
N ARG A 213 5.49 3.74 -30.80
CA ARG A 213 4.03 3.65 -30.92
C ARG A 213 3.64 2.41 -31.71
N ASP A 214 3.08 1.41 -31.04
CA ASP A 214 2.21 0.41 -31.67
C ASP A 214 1.14 -0.20 -30.73
N SER A 215 -0.13 0.01 -31.12
CA SER A 215 -1.36 -0.76 -30.80
C SER A 215 -1.98 -0.78 -29.39
N VAL A 216 -3.26 -0.34 -29.34
CA VAL A 216 -4.45 -0.82 -28.58
C VAL A 216 -4.41 -0.87 -27.03
N ALA A 217 -3.25 -0.97 -26.37
CA ALA A 217 -3.13 -0.84 -24.92
C ALA A 217 -3.38 0.60 -24.41
N ASP A 218 -3.37 1.57 -25.34
CA ASP A 218 -3.40 3.02 -25.07
C ASP A 218 -4.71 3.59 -24.50
N ILE A 219 -5.76 2.78 -24.39
CA ILE A 219 -7.09 3.27 -24.00
C ILE A 219 -7.20 3.47 -22.46
N LEU A 220 -6.32 2.87 -21.66
CA LEU A 220 -6.29 3.05 -20.20
C LEU A 220 -5.12 3.93 -19.69
N THR A 221 -4.15 4.25 -20.54
CA THR A 221 -2.98 5.08 -20.23
C THR A 221 -3.29 6.52 -19.74
N PRO A 222 -4.41 7.18 -20.10
CA PRO A 222 -4.69 8.52 -19.58
C PRO A 222 -4.91 8.57 -18.06
N ILE A 223 -5.23 7.45 -17.41
CA ILE A 223 -5.41 7.37 -15.95
C ILE A 223 -4.04 7.25 -15.24
N GLN A 224 -3.00 6.74 -15.92
CA GLN A 224 -1.66 6.51 -15.38
C GLN A 224 -0.61 6.67 -16.49
N SER A 225 -0.27 7.91 -16.86
CA SER A 225 0.78 8.17 -17.85
C SER A 225 2.20 7.86 -17.33
N MET A 226 2.33 7.42 -16.09
CA MET A 226 3.54 6.82 -15.54
C MET A 226 3.08 5.61 -14.74
N THR A 227 3.34 4.40 -15.27
CA THR A 227 3.33 3.18 -14.47
C THR A 227 4.24 3.44 -13.28
N TRP A 228 3.72 3.35 -12.07
CA TRP A 228 4.56 3.40 -10.88
C TRP A 228 5.53 2.22 -10.96
N THR A 229 6.79 2.50 -11.30
CA THR A 229 7.85 1.52 -11.14
C THR A 229 8.22 1.52 -9.66
N PRO A 230 8.10 0.38 -8.94
CA PRO A 230 8.62 0.29 -7.60
C PRO A 230 10.06 0.80 -7.60
N SER A 231 10.42 1.65 -6.64
CA SER A 231 11.83 1.86 -6.32
C SER A 231 12.44 0.46 -6.22
N VAL A 232 13.46 0.12 -7.02
CA VAL A 232 14.09 -1.21 -7.00
C VAL A 232 14.46 -1.50 -5.55
N VAL A 233 13.59 -2.25 -4.87
CA VAL A 233 13.87 -2.76 -3.54
C VAL A 233 14.72 -3.97 -3.83
N GLU A 234 15.98 -3.94 -3.40
CA GLU A 234 16.81 -5.15 -3.31
C GLU A 234 15.92 -6.28 -2.81
N SER A 235 15.81 -7.35 -3.60
CA SER A 235 14.90 -8.48 -3.37
C SER A 235 14.77 -8.75 -1.88
N SER A 236 13.64 -8.38 -1.27
CA SER A 236 13.50 -8.59 0.17
C SER A 236 13.41 -10.08 0.45
N GLU A 237 13.99 -10.51 1.56
CA GLU A 237 13.89 -11.89 2.05
C GLU A 237 12.43 -12.27 2.41
N LEU A 238 11.51 -11.29 2.42
CA LEU A 238 10.13 -11.46 2.86
C LEU A 238 9.26 -12.01 1.74
N THR A 239 9.22 -13.33 1.67
CA THR A 239 8.45 -14.09 0.67
C THR A 239 7.11 -14.58 1.21
N THR A 240 6.95 -14.67 2.53
CA THR A 240 5.74 -15.22 3.17
C THR A 240 5.15 -14.28 4.24
N LEU A 241 3.81 -14.30 4.40
CA LEU A 241 3.12 -13.54 5.44
C LEU A 241 3.49 -13.99 6.86
N GLN A 242 3.85 -15.27 7.03
CA GLN A 242 4.20 -15.86 8.33
C GLN A 242 5.43 -15.22 8.96
N GLU A 243 6.39 -14.84 8.12
CA GLU A 243 7.65 -14.27 8.57
C GLU A 243 7.52 -12.77 8.85
N LEU A 244 6.43 -12.13 8.39
CA LEU A 244 6.26 -10.68 8.53
C LEU A 244 6.33 -10.18 9.98
N PRO A 245 5.60 -10.75 10.96
CA PRO A 245 5.76 -10.35 12.36
C PRO A 245 7.21 -10.51 12.84
N LYS A 246 7.80 -11.69 12.61
CA LYS A 246 9.16 -12.03 13.05
C LYS A 246 10.19 -11.07 12.45
N TYR A 247 10.10 -10.80 11.16
CA TYR A 247 10.95 -9.88 10.43
C TYR A 247 10.83 -8.46 11.00
N VAL A 248 9.61 -7.93 11.13
CA VAL A 248 9.39 -6.58 11.67
C VAL A 248 9.89 -6.46 13.11
N TYR A 249 9.64 -7.47 13.96
CA TYR A 249 10.15 -7.43 15.34
C TYR A 249 11.67 -7.51 15.38
N SER A 250 12.32 -8.29 14.52
CA SER A 250 13.78 -8.33 14.43
C SER A 250 14.35 -7.02 13.89
N LEU A 251 13.63 -6.35 13.00
CA LEU A 251 13.99 -5.05 12.48
C LEU A 251 13.93 -4.00 13.59
N ILE A 252 12.87 -3.94 14.39
CA ILE A 252 12.77 -2.97 15.49
C ILE A 252 13.68 -3.34 16.67
N HIS A 253 13.70 -4.61 17.05
CA HIS A 253 14.41 -5.16 18.20
C HIS A 253 15.37 -6.28 17.78
N PRO A 254 16.56 -5.94 17.25
CA PRO A 254 17.56 -6.95 16.84
C PRO A 254 17.98 -7.88 17.99
N GLN A 255 17.94 -7.39 19.23
CA GLN A 255 18.24 -8.14 20.44
C GLN A 255 16.95 -8.42 21.22
N ARG A 256 16.35 -9.60 21.01
CA ARG A 256 15.08 -9.99 21.64
C ARG A 256 15.10 -9.84 23.16
N SER A 257 16.21 -10.14 23.83
CA SER A 257 16.33 -10.05 25.30
C SER A 257 16.23 -8.63 25.85
N MET A 258 16.56 -7.61 25.05
CA MET A 258 16.49 -6.20 25.43
C MET A 258 15.17 -5.54 25.03
N ALA A 259 14.33 -6.23 24.26
CA ALA A 259 13.03 -5.71 23.85
C ALA A 259 12.13 -5.43 25.08
N PRO A 260 11.34 -4.35 25.06
CA PRO A 260 10.40 -4.03 26.12
C PRO A 260 9.31 -5.11 26.22
N TYR A 261 8.73 -5.29 27.39
CA TYR A 261 7.70 -6.30 27.59
C TYR A 261 6.30 -5.70 27.42
N ILE A 262 5.48 -6.31 26.56
CA ILE A 262 4.06 -5.98 26.45
C ILE A 262 3.27 -6.98 27.28
N ASP A 263 2.39 -6.48 28.13
CA ASP A 263 1.43 -7.29 28.86
C ASP A 263 0.01 -6.81 28.53
N CYS A 264 -0.82 -7.72 28.02
CA CYS A 264 -2.21 -7.45 27.66
C CYS A 264 -3.11 -8.50 28.33
N VAL A 265 -3.86 -8.05 29.34
CA VAL A 265 -4.67 -8.92 30.20
C VAL A 265 -6.11 -8.41 30.24
N GLY A 266 -7.06 -9.35 30.31
CA GLY A 266 -8.47 -9.08 30.60
C GLY A 266 -9.16 -10.31 31.19
N ASN A 267 -10.34 -10.13 31.80
CA ASN A 267 -11.11 -11.25 32.34
C ASN A 267 -11.82 -12.07 31.25
N ASP A 268 -11.98 -11.46 30.07
CA ASP A 268 -12.41 -12.09 28.84
C ASP A 268 -11.67 -11.48 27.62
N VAL A 269 -11.89 -12.05 26.44
CA VAL A 269 -11.29 -11.59 25.18
C VAL A 269 -11.73 -10.15 24.82
N PHE A 270 -12.92 -9.72 25.25
CA PHE A 270 -13.42 -8.36 25.00
C PHE A 270 -12.69 -7.33 25.84
N GLU A 271 -12.55 -7.56 27.15
CA GLU A 271 -11.79 -6.70 28.06
C GLU A 271 -10.32 -6.64 27.65
N ALA A 272 -9.71 -7.78 27.32
CA ALA A 272 -8.34 -7.80 26.80
C ALA A 272 -8.22 -7.02 25.48
N GLY A 273 -9.23 -7.09 24.60
CA GLY A 273 -9.33 -6.25 23.40
C GLY A 273 -9.37 -4.75 23.72
N GLN A 274 -10.12 -4.34 24.74
CA GLN A 274 -10.15 -2.95 25.20
C GLN A 274 -8.80 -2.51 25.77
N SER A 275 -8.16 -3.36 26.58
CA SER A 275 -6.80 -3.15 27.09
C SER A 275 -5.81 -2.94 25.94
N TYR A 276 -5.89 -3.76 24.87
CA TYR A 276 -5.05 -3.60 23.70
C TYR A 276 -5.29 -2.27 22.97
N ILE A 277 -6.55 -1.85 22.79
CA ILE A 277 -6.87 -0.53 22.22
C ILE A 277 -6.28 0.60 23.07
N ALA A 278 -6.29 0.48 24.39
CA ALA A 278 -5.70 1.46 25.29
C ALA A 278 -4.18 1.60 25.07
N LEU A 279 -3.47 0.48 24.89
CA LEU A 279 -2.05 0.48 24.54
C LEU A 279 -1.79 1.14 23.17
N VAL A 280 -2.63 0.88 22.18
CA VAL A 280 -2.54 1.55 20.86
C VAL A 280 -2.78 3.05 20.98
N LYS A 281 -3.78 3.47 21.76
CA LYS A 281 -4.04 4.90 22.01
C LYS A 281 -2.84 5.57 22.67
N GLU A 282 -2.20 4.92 23.63
CA GLU A 282 -1.00 5.43 24.29
C GLU A 282 0.16 5.60 23.29
N ALA A 283 0.41 4.59 22.46
CA ALA A 283 1.43 4.65 21.40
C ALA A 283 1.14 5.78 20.39
N VAL A 284 -0.13 5.99 20.02
CA VAL A 284 -0.55 7.11 19.15
C VAL A 284 -0.27 8.46 19.79
N VAL A 285 -0.61 8.64 21.08
CA VAL A 285 -0.32 9.90 21.81
C VAL A 285 1.17 10.18 21.86
N LYS A 286 1.98 9.14 22.11
CA LYS A 286 3.44 9.24 22.14
C LYS A 286 4.07 9.34 20.74
N ASN A 287 3.30 9.06 19.69
CA ASN A 287 3.78 8.85 18.33
C ASN A 287 4.96 7.86 18.29
N ASP A 288 4.82 6.77 19.03
CA ASP A 288 5.88 5.77 19.21
C ASP A 288 5.30 4.37 19.43
N PHE A 289 5.46 3.53 18.41
CA PHE A 289 5.02 2.13 18.41
C PHE A 289 6.11 1.14 18.81
N PHE A 290 7.30 1.62 19.21
CA PHE A 290 8.45 0.78 19.55
C PHE A 290 8.11 -0.33 20.56
N THR A 291 7.36 -0.01 21.61
CA THR A 291 6.91 -0.98 22.61
C THR A 291 5.92 -1.99 22.03
N LEU A 292 4.93 -1.55 21.24
CA LEU A 292 3.91 -2.41 20.65
C LEU A 292 4.48 -3.39 19.61
N LEU A 293 5.59 -3.02 18.96
CA LEU A 293 6.31 -3.85 18.01
C LEU A 293 7.37 -4.73 18.68
N SER A 294 7.18 -5.10 19.95
CA SER A 294 8.11 -5.96 20.68
C SER A 294 7.86 -7.47 20.43
N PRO A 295 8.92 -8.27 20.22
CA PRO A 295 8.84 -9.73 20.22
C PRO A 295 8.67 -10.34 21.62
N ARG A 296 8.73 -9.53 22.69
CA ARG A 296 8.50 -9.93 24.09
C ARG A 296 7.13 -9.44 24.53
N ARG A 297 6.14 -10.33 24.40
CA ARG A 297 4.75 -10.00 24.63
C ARG A 297 3.97 -11.16 25.21
N MET A 298 2.98 -10.84 26.01
CA MET A 298 2.09 -11.78 26.66
C MET A 298 0.66 -11.27 26.57
N PHE A 299 -0.18 -12.11 25.99
CA PHE A 299 -1.60 -11.88 25.84
C PHE A 299 -2.32 -12.93 26.67
N GLN A 300 -3.13 -12.49 27.63
CA GLN A 300 -3.78 -13.37 28.58
C GLN A 300 -5.27 -13.07 28.72
N VAL A 301 -6.04 -14.13 28.88
CA VAL A 301 -7.43 -14.05 29.33
C VAL A 301 -7.57 -14.84 30.63
N GLN A 302 -8.07 -14.18 31.68
CA GLN A 302 -8.26 -14.75 33.02
C GLN A 302 -9.75 -14.98 33.28
N THR A 303 -10.26 -16.17 32.98
CA THR A 303 -11.69 -16.44 33.19
C THR A 303 -12.02 -16.66 34.67
N GLY A 304 -12.94 -15.85 35.21
CA GLY A 304 -13.23 -15.74 36.65
C GLY A 304 -13.91 -16.94 37.36
N ASN A 305 -13.99 -18.13 36.77
CA ASN A 305 -14.67 -19.27 37.40
C ASN A 305 -13.69 -20.26 38.06
N ALA A 306 -13.72 -20.26 39.40
CA ALA A 306 -13.32 -21.26 40.39
C ALA A 306 -11.87 -21.83 40.44
N ARG A 307 -11.04 -21.74 39.39
CA ARG A 307 -9.60 -22.04 39.48
C ARG A 307 -8.82 -21.32 38.36
N ASN A 308 -8.46 -20.04 38.54
CA ASN A 308 -7.49 -19.26 37.74
C ASN A 308 -7.04 -19.91 36.41
N SER A 309 -7.96 -20.13 35.46
CA SER A 309 -7.59 -20.66 34.14
C SER A 309 -7.10 -19.47 33.33
N ILE A 310 -5.80 -19.52 32.98
CA ILE A 310 -5.14 -18.50 32.20
C ILE A 310 -4.98 -19.06 30.78
N SER A 311 -5.71 -18.48 29.83
CA SER A 311 -5.53 -18.77 28.41
C SER A 311 -4.40 -17.91 27.85
N LEU A 312 -3.41 -18.54 27.19
CA LEU A 312 -2.20 -17.91 26.64
C LEU A 312 -1.89 -18.47 25.24
N GLY A 313 -1.19 -17.69 24.42
CA GLY A 313 -0.59 -18.16 23.17
C GLY A 313 -0.96 -17.31 21.94
N ALA A 314 -0.48 -17.74 20.76
CA ALA A 314 -0.70 -17.04 19.49
C ALA A 314 -2.19 -16.97 19.08
N GLY A 315 -2.98 -18.01 19.43
CA GLY A 315 -4.44 -18.00 19.25
C GLY A 315 -5.11 -16.90 20.06
N VAL A 316 -4.76 -16.78 21.35
CA VAL A 316 -5.29 -15.73 22.24
C VAL A 316 -4.89 -14.33 21.78
N GLU A 317 -3.66 -14.15 21.31
CA GLU A 317 -3.24 -12.88 20.70
C GLU A 317 -4.10 -12.54 19.48
N ALA A 318 -4.29 -13.48 18.55
CA ALA A 318 -5.13 -13.26 17.36
C ALA A 318 -6.60 -12.94 17.72
N GLU A 319 -7.15 -13.60 18.74
CA GLU A 319 -8.49 -13.31 19.27
C GLU A 319 -8.59 -11.90 19.85
N ILE A 320 -7.58 -11.48 20.62
CA ILE A 320 -7.55 -10.14 21.23
C ILE A 320 -7.41 -9.06 20.17
N LEU A 321 -6.59 -9.26 19.13
CA LEU A 321 -6.50 -8.33 17.99
C LEU A 321 -7.84 -8.26 17.23
N THR A 322 -8.44 -9.41 16.91
CA THR A 322 -9.75 -9.49 16.24
C THR A 322 -10.83 -8.82 17.09
N SER A 323 -10.79 -9.02 18.41
CA SER A 323 -11.66 -8.38 19.38
C SER A 323 -11.49 -6.86 19.42
N ALA A 324 -10.25 -6.37 19.49
CA ALA A 324 -9.93 -4.95 19.43
C ALA A 324 -10.45 -4.31 18.12
N TRP A 325 -10.30 -5.01 17.01
CA TRP A 325 -10.84 -4.57 15.72
C TRP A 325 -12.38 -4.54 15.71
N SER A 326 -13.03 -5.59 16.22
CA SER A 326 -14.50 -5.68 16.28
C SER A 326 -15.14 -4.55 17.11
N ILE A 327 -14.47 -4.08 18.17
CA ILE A 327 -14.93 -2.92 18.95
C ILE A 327 -15.03 -1.66 18.08
N ILE A 328 -14.09 -1.45 17.15
CA ILE A 328 -14.15 -0.32 16.20
C ILE A 328 -15.19 -0.58 15.12
N GLN A 329 -15.25 -1.80 14.59
CA GLN A 329 -16.24 -2.19 13.57
C GLN A 329 -17.68 -1.89 14.03
N ASN A 330 -18.02 -2.20 15.28
CA ASN A 330 -19.34 -2.00 15.87
C ASN A 330 -19.77 -0.52 15.94
N HIS A 331 -18.85 0.43 15.77
CA HIS A 331 -19.15 1.87 15.71
C HIS A 331 -19.23 2.35 14.26
N SER A 332 -20.06 1.69 13.46
CA SER A 332 -20.00 1.80 12.00
C SER A 332 -20.16 3.22 11.47
N SER A 333 -21.20 3.94 11.93
CA SER A 333 -21.47 5.33 11.54
C SER A 333 -20.35 6.32 11.89
N ARG A 334 -19.44 5.95 12.80
CA ARG A 334 -18.31 6.80 13.20
C ARG A 334 -17.08 6.56 12.35
N TYR A 335 -16.83 5.35 11.87
CA TYR A 335 -15.53 5.00 11.27
C TYR A 335 -15.63 4.58 9.81
N TRP A 336 -16.80 4.21 9.31
CA TRP A 336 -16.92 3.61 7.99
C TRP A 336 -17.84 4.41 7.08
N THR A 337 -17.38 4.63 5.85
CA THR A 337 -18.22 5.07 4.74
C THR A 337 -18.30 3.92 3.74
N PRO A 338 -19.49 3.58 3.22
CA PRO A 338 -19.61 2.60 2.15
C PRO A 338 -18.81 3.04 0.92
N LEU A 339 -18.17 2.05 0.29
CA LEU A 339 -17.48 2.15 -0.99
C LEU A 339 -18.11 1.18 -1.98
N TYR A 340 -17.53 1.06 -3.17
CA TYR A 340 -17.99 0.11 -4.16
C TYR A 340 -17.80 -1.36 -3.71
N GLY A 341 -18.74 -2.24 -4.02
CA GLY A 341 -18.61 -3.70 -3.84
C GLY A 341 -18.72 -4.20 -2.39
N ASP A 342 -19.65 -3.65 -1.59
CA ASP A 342 -19.88 -3.98 -0.18
C ASP A 342 -18.69 -3.71 0.77
N PHE A 343 -17.64 -3.05 0.29
CA PHE A 343 -16.52 -2.60 1.10
C PHE A 343 -16.79 -1.24 1.74
N CYS A 344 -15.93 -0.89 2.70
CA CYS A 344 -15.92 0.40 3.37
C CYS A 344 -14.55 1.08 3.27
N GLY A 345 -14.56 2.40 3.44
CA GLY A 345 -13.38 3.23 3.68
C GLY A 345 -13.51 3.98 5.01
N PRO A 346 -12.45 4.64 5.50
CA PRO A 346 -12.53 5.47 6.68
C PRO A 346 -13.48 6.67 6.45
N ALA A 347 -14.51 6.80 7.28
CA ALA A 347 -15.45 7.91 7.18
C ALA A 347 -14.80 9.22 7.61
N ALA A 348 -15.00 10.27 6.80
CA ALA A 348 -14.73 11.63 7.24
C ALA A 348 -15.93 12.18 8.03
N SER A 349 -15.68 12.89 9.13
CA SER A 349 -16.75 13.48 9.96
C SER A 349 -17.34 14.76 9.35
N VAL A 350 -16.56 15.45 8.53
CA VAL A 350 -16.91 16.68 7.83
C VAL A 350 -16.25 16.70 6.45
N PRO A 351 -16.78 17.44 5.48
CA PRO A 351 -16.13 17.59 4.19
C PRO A 351 -14.84 18.42 4.30
N MET A 352 -13.94 18.30 3.31
CA MET A 352 -12.67 19.03 3.23
C MET A 352 -12.80 20.54 3.42
N LEU A 353 -13.88 21.15 2.91
CA LEU A 353 -14.14 22.59 3.10
C LEU A 353 -14.27 23.00 4.57
N MET A 354 -14.63 22.05 5.44
CA MET A 354 -14.76 22.21 6.88
C MET A 354 -13.64 21.50 7.65
N ALA A 355 -12.60 20.99 6.99
CA ALA A 355 -11.53 20.21 7.62
C ALA A 355 -10.84 20.94 8.80
N GLY A 356 -10.84 22.28 8.81
CA GLY A 356 -10.32 23.08 9.91
C GLY A 356 -11.12 22.97 11.23
N THR A 357 -12.33 22.40 11.21
CA THR A 357 -13.16 22.18 12.40
C THR A 357 -13.02 20.77 12.99
N VAL A 358 -12.25 19.88 12.35
CA VAL A 358 -12.02 18.53 12.85
C VAL A 358 -11.32 18.60 14.21
N SER A 359 -11.91 17.95 15.22
CA SER A 359 -11.35 17.94 16.57
C SER A 359 -10.07 17.09 16.66
N GLN A 360 -9.19 17.41 17.60
CA GLN A 360 -8.00 16.60 17.87
C GLN A 360 -8.35 15.17 18.30
N ASP A 361 -9.40 14.99 19.10
CA ASP A 361 -9.89 13.66 19.50
C ASP A 361 -10.27 12.81 18.28
N ARG A 362 -10.85 13.44 17.25
CA ARG A 362 -11.20 12.77 16.01
C ARG A 362 -9.97 12.39 15.19
N VAL A 363 -9.02 13.32 15.02
CA VAL A 363 -7.71 13.03 14.40
C VAL A 363 -7.01 11.87 15.11
N GLN A 364 -6.98 11.87 16.44
CA GLN A 364 -6.41 10.80 17.23
C GLN A 364 -7.16 9.48 17.03
N SER A 365 -8.50 9.51 17.04
CA SER A 365 -9.32 8.31 16.78
C SER A 365 -9.03 7.69 15.40
N MET A 366 -8.85 8.51 14.37
CA MET A 366 -8.50 8.05 13.02
C MET A 366 -7.07 7.53 12.94
N THR A 367 -6.14 8.12 13.70
CA THR A 367 -4.78 7.60 13.84
C THR A 367 -4.77 6.23 14.53
N VAL A 368 -5.60 6.02 15.55
CA VAL A 368 -5.78 4.71 16.21
C VAL A 368 -6.35 3.68 15.25
N LEU A 369 -7.36 4.05 14.45
CA LEU A 369 -7.91 3.17 13.41
C LEU A 369 -6.83 2.75 12.38
N GLY A 370 -6.04 3.71 11.89
CA GLY A 370 -4.92 3.43 10.99
C GLY A 370 -3.86 2.52 11.63
N ALA A 371 -3.50 2.78 12.89
CA ALA A 371 -2.55 1.96 13.62
C ALA A 371 -3.03 0.52 13.84
N LEU A 372 -4.29 0.33 14.24
CA LEU A 372 -4.88 -1.01 14.36
C LEU A 372 -4.93 -1.71 13.01
N THR A 373 -5.21 -0.99 11.92
CA THR A 373 -5.12 -1.54 10.56
C THR A 373 -3.70 -2.05 10.27
N GLY A 374 -2.67 -1.26 10.58
CA GLY A 374 -1.28 -1.69 10.42
C GLY A 374 -0.92 -2.91 11.27
N LEU A 375 -1.38 -2.96 12.53
CA LEU A 375 -1.15 -4.09 13.42
C LEU A 375 -1.90 -5.35 12.98
N MET A 376 -3.10 -5.22 12.40
CA MET A 376 -3.83 -6.32 11.76
C MET A 376 -3.03 -6.89 10.58
N LEU A 377 -2.61 -6.03 9.64
CA LEU A 377 -1.81 -6.43 8.48
C LEU A 377 -0.48 -7.07 8.87
N LEU A 378 0.20 -6.52 9.88
CA LEU A 378 1.44 -7.06 10.43
C LEU A 378 1.28 -8.49 10.92
N ASN A 379 0.15 -8.81 11.55
CA ASN A 379 -0.15 -10.15 12.08
C ASN A 379 -0.84 -11.05 11.05
N GLY A 380 -0.84 -10.68 9.76
CA GLY A 380 -1.44 -11.49 8.69
C GLY A 380 -2.96 -11.54 8.75
N LEU A 381 -3.61 -10.57 9.41
CA LEU A 381 -5.06 -10.49 9.52
C LEU A 381 -5.59 -9.39 8.60
N TYR A 382 -6.58 -9.73 7.78
CA TYR A 382 -7.24 -8.74 6.92
C TYR A 382 -8.16 -7.80 7.73
N PRO A 383 -8.00 -6.46 7.60
CA PRO A 383 -8.77 -5.47 8.37
C PRO A 383 -10.13 -5.16 7.70
N ASP A 384 -10.98 -6.18 7.57
CA ASP A 384 -12.36 -6.06 7.07
C ASP A 384 -13.16 -5.00 7.88
N PRO A 385 -14.08 -4.20 7.35
CA PRO A 385 -14.57 -4.13 5.98
C PRO A 385 -13.75 -3.20 5.07
N LEU A 386 -12.49 -2.86 5.40
CA LEU A 386 -11.72 -1.93 4.57
C LEU A 386 -11.51 -2.47 3.16
N SER A 387 -11.81 -1.67 2.14
CA SER A 387 -11.60 -2.05 0.75
C SER A 387 -10.11 -2.36 0.47
N PRO A 388 -9.79 -3.44 -0.27
CA PRO A 388 -8.44 -3.69 -0.78
C PRO A 388 -7.91 -2.52 -1.62
N LEU A 389 -8.77 -1.87 -2.40
CA LEU A 389 -8.40 -0.69 -3.19
C LEU A 389 -8.02 0.47 -2.27
N PHE A 390 -8.81 0.71 -1.22
CA PHE A 390 -8.47 1.73 -0.22
C PHE A 390 -7.15 1.40 0.50
N LEU A 391 -6.93 0.14 0.88
CA LEU A 391 -5.69 -0.29 1.55
C LEU A 391 -4.47 -0.09 0.67
N GLN A 392 -4.55 -0.43 -0.62
CA GLN A 392 -3.49 -0.15 -1.59
C GLN A 392 -3.17 1.35 -1.61
N PHE A 393 -4.18 2.19 -1.79
CA PHE A 393 -4.02 3.65 -1.75
C PHE A 393 -3.34 4.13 -0.45
N ALA A 394 -3.78 3.64 0.71
CA ALA A 394 -3.25 4.05 2.01
C ALA A 394 -1.81 3.55 2.25
N LEU A 395 -1.49 2.30 1.89
CA LEU A 395 -0.14 1.75 1.92
C LEU A 395 0.79 2.52 0.99
N HIS A 396 0.26 3.11 -0.07
CA HIS A 396 0.99 4.00 -0.97
C HIS A 396 0.98 5.47 -0.57
N GLY A 397 0.63 5.79 0.68
CA GLY A 397 0.71 7.15 1.22
C GLY A 397 -0.35 8.09 0.64
N GLY A 398 -1.44 7.54 0.12
CA GLY A 398 -2.51 8.29 -0.53
C GLY A 398 -2.27 8.56 -2.02
N ASP A 399 -1.45 7.73 -2.68
CA ASP A 399 -1.23 7.84 -4.12
C ASP A 399 -2.29 7.04 -4.90
N VAL A 400 -3.18 7.74 -5.60
CA VAL A 400 -4.25 7.14 -6.43
C VAL A 400 -3.67 6.33 -7.59
N ARG A 401 -2.44 6.65 -8.04
CA ARG A 401 -1.76 5.91 -9.13
C ARG A 401 -1.37 4.50 -8.71
N SER A 402 -1.44 4.16 -7.42
CA SER A 402 -1.23 2.79 -6.95
C SER A 402 -2.38 1.85 -7.29
N LEU A 403 -3.54 2.36 -7.74
CA LEU A 403 -4.71 1.57 -8.14
C LEU A 403 -4.58 1.13 -9.60
N THR A 404 -3.89 0.01 -9.83
CA THR A 404 -3.67 -0.52 -11.18
C THR A 404 -4.95 -1.13 -11.77
N PRO A 405 -5.08 -1.21 -13.11
CA PRO A 405 -6.19 -1.90 -13.75
C PRO A 405 -6.38 -3.34 -13.29
N SER A 406 -5.29 -4.10 -13.07
CA SER A 406 -5.33 -5.47 -12.56
C SER A 406 -5.96 -5.54 -11.17
N LEU A 407 -5.55 -4.64 -10.27
CA LEU A 407 -6.09 -4.59 -8.91
C LEU A 407 -7.57 -4.20 -8.91
N VAL A 408 -7.97 -3.22 -9.71
CA VAL A 408 -9.39 -2.82 -9.82
C VAL A 408 -10.22 -3.95 -10.42
N GLN A 409 -9.69 -4.66 -11.42
CA GLN A 409 -10.35 -5.82 -12.01
C GLN A 409 -10.52 -6.98 -11.01
N GLU A 410 -9.52 -7.24 -10.17
CA GLU A 410 -9.58 -8.29 -9.15
C GLU A 410 -10.61 -7.98 -8.06
N TRP A 411 -10.58 -6.75 -7.52
CA TRP A 411 -11.34 -6.40 -6.31
C TRP A 411 -12.67 -5.70 -6.56
N ALA A 412 -12.84 -5.11 -7.73
CA ALA A 412 -14.07 -4.42 -8.13
C ALA A 412 -14.32 -4.61 -9.64
N PRO A 413 -14.54 -5.86 -10.11
CA PRO A 413 -14.66 -6.18 -11.54
C PRO A 413 -15.78 -5.39 -12.24
N ASP A 414 -16.89 -5.15 -11.56
CA ASP A 414 -18.00 -4.36 -12.10
C ASP A 414 -17.62 -2.88 -12.24
N LEU A 415 -16.89 -2.30 -11.27
CA LEU A 415 -16.34 -0.95 -11.37
C LEU A 415 -15.35 -0.85 -12.53
N TYR A 416 -14.47 -1.84 -12.70
CA TYR A 416 -13.57 -1.92 -13.83
C TYR A 416 -14.33 -1.93 -15.17
N GLY A 417 -15.41 -2.72 -15.26
CA GLY A 417 -16.31 -2.74 -16.41
C GLY A 417 -16.95 -1.37 -16.69
N ILE A 418 -17.46 -0.70 -15.65
CA ILE A 418 -18.05 0.64 -15.74
C ILE A 418 -17.03 1.67 -16.23
N LEU A 419 -15.82 1.68 -15.68
CA LEU A 419 -14.75 2.60 -16.07
C LEU A 419 -14.32 2.37 -17.52
N LYS A 420 -14.16 1.11 -17.92
CA LYS A 420 -13.82 0.73 -19.29
C LYS A 420 -14.90 1.16 -20.27
N GLU A 421 -16.16 0.94 -19.93
CA GLU A 421 -17.30 1.33 -20.78
C GLU A 421 -17.44 2.85 -20.87
N PHE A 422 -17.26 3.56 -19.76
CA PHE A 422 -17.24 5.03 -19.73
C PHE A 422 -16.17 5.57 -20.68
N LEU A 423 -14.92 5.11 -20.56
CA LEU A 423 -13.81 5.54 -21.41
C LEU A 423 -14.03 5.20 -22.89
N ARG A 424 -14.57 4.01 -23.19
CA ARG A 424 -14.87 3.56 -24.56
C ARG A 424 -15.86 4.49 -25.27
N ARG A 425 -16.81 5.06 -24.55
CA ARG A 425 -17.82 5.98 -25.09
C ARG A 425 -17.26 7.33 -25.49
N GLY A 426 -16.14 7.74 -24.89
CA GLY A 426 -15.48 8.99 -25.19
C GLY A 426 -16.30 10.22 -24.77
N PRO A 427 -15.86 11.43 -25.18
CA PRO A 427 -16.48 12.69 -24.74
C PRO A 427 -17.89 12.91 -25.27
N THR A 428 -18.25 12.31 -26.41
CA THR A 428 -19.55 12.52 -27.08
C THR A 428 -20.52 11.34 -26.92
N GLY A 429 -20.10 10.25 -26.28
CA GLY A 429 -20.97 9.09 -26.09
C GLY A 429 -22.08 9.33 -25.07
N ASP A 430 -23.22 8.67 -25.27
CA ASP A 430 -24.33 8.66 -24.32
C ASP A 430 -23.92 7.97 -23.02
N LEU A 431 -24.28 8.53 -21.86
CA LEU A 431 -23.96 8.03 -20.53
C LEU A 431 -25.21 7.71 -19.69
N SER A 432 -26.41 7.72 -20.29
CA SER A 432 -27.69 7.63 -19.60
C SER A 432 -27.84 6.40 -18.68
N ASP A 433 -27.33 5.24 -19.08
CA ASP A 433 -27.32 4.00 -18.29
C ASP A 433 -26.34 4.00 -17.09
N LEU A 434 -25.39 4.93 -17.05
CA LEU A 434 -24.49 5.13 -15.90
C LEU A 434 -25.09 6.04 -14.82
N GLY A 435 -26.32 6.53 -15.02
CA GLY A 435 -26.96 7.49 -14.11
C GLY A 435 -27.03 7.02 -12.65
N SER A 436 -27.31 5.73 -12.42
CA SER A 436 -27.35 5.14 -11.07
C SER A 436 -25.99 5.21 -10.37
N PHE A 437 -24.91 4.91 -11.09
CA PHE A 437 -23.54 5.00 -10.58
C PHE A 437 -23.18 6.43 -10.21
N PHE A 438 -23.51 7.40 -11.07
CA PHE A 438 -23.24 8.82 -10.83
C PHE A 438 -23.97 9.34 -9.59
N ILE A 439 -25.25 8.98 -9.42
CA ILE A 439 -26.01 9.35 -8.22
C ILE A 439 -25.37 8.73 -6.97
N ALA A 440 -25.04 7.43 -7.01
CA ALA A 440 -24.56 6.69 -5.85
C ALA A 440 -23.15 7.13 -5.40
N HIS A 441 -22.22 7.36 -6.33
CA HIS A 441 -20.80 7.56 -6.00
C HIS A 441 -20.29 8.97 -6.32
N MET A 442 -20.88 9.67 -7.29
CA MET A 442 -20.44 11.02 -7.69
C MET A 442 -21.27 12.11 -7.01
N GLY A 443 -22.47 11.79 -6.51
CA GLY A 443 -23.33 12.74 -5.80
C GLY A 443 -23.96 13.81 -6.71
N TYR A 444 -24.00 13.56 -8.02
CA TYR A 444 -24.66 14.41 -9.00
C TYR A 444 -25.21 13.59 -10.17
N GLN A 445 -26.12 14.20 -10.94
CA GLN A 445 -26.75 13.57 -12.11
C GLN A 445 -25.79 13.51 -13.31
N VAL A 446 -25.82 12.41 -14.08
CA VAL A 446 -24.89 12.19 -15.19
C VAL A 446 -25.03 13.24 -16.30
N GLU A 447 -26.21 13.82 -16.45
CA GLU A 447 -26.51 14.90 -17.39
C GLU A 447 -25.66 16.14 -17.16
N THR A 448 -25.16 16.36 -15.93
CA THR A 448 -24.32 17.52 -15.59
C THR A 448 -22.95 17.51 -16.29
N ILE A 449 -22.49 16.34 -16.76
CA ILE A 449 -21.25 16.18 -17.53
C ILE A 449 -21.51 15.84 -19.01
N GLY A 450 -22.73 16.11 -19.49
CA GLY A 450 -23.12 15.85 -20.88
C GLY A 450 -22.29 16.62 -21.91
N ILE A 451 -21.78 17.80 -21.55
CA ILE A 451 -20.85 18.58 -22.36
C ILE A 451 -19.45 18.44 -21.76
N ARG A 452 -18.61 17.61 -22.38
CA ARG A 452 -17.24 17.34 -21.94
C ARG A 452 -16.30 17.21 -23.13
N ASP A 453 -15.07 17.67 -22.98
CA ASP A 453 -13.98 17.37 -23.93
C ASP A 453 -13.23 16.10 -23.49
N LEU A 454 -12.20 15.72 -24.24
CA LEU A 454 -11.43 14.50 -23.95
C LEU A 454 -10.70 14.59 -22.60
N ALA A 455 -10.17 15.75 -22.23
CA ALA A 455 -9.44 15.94 -20.98
C ALA A 455 -10.38 15.84 -19.76
N ALA A 456 -11.55 16.49 -19.83
CA ALA A 456 -12.60 16.42 -18.84
C ALA A 456 -13.17 15.00 -18.73
N HIS A 457 -13.35 14.30 -19.86
CA HIS A 457 -13.79 12.90 -19.88
C HIS A 457 -12.79 11.99 -19.16
N ASN A 458 -11.49 12.06 -19.51
CA ASN A 458 -10.47 11.25 -18.85
C ASN A 458 -10.35 11.58 -17.36
N SER A 459 -10.40 12.86 -17.00
CA SER A 459 -10.37 13.30 -15.59
C SER A 459 -11.58 12.80 -14.80
N THR A 460 -12.75 12.72 -15.44
CA THR A 460 -13.97 12.17 -14.83
C THR A 460 -13.81 10.68 -14.54
N ALA A 461 -13.19 9.91 -15.44
CA ALA A 461 -12.90 8.49 -15.18
C ALA A 461 -12.01 8.30 -13.95
N SER A 462 -10.95 9.12 -13.81
CA SER A 462 -10.09 9.10 -12.63
C SER A 462 -10.86 9.47 -11.36
N LEU A 463 -11.77 10.44 -11.44
CA LEU A 463 -12.63 10.83 -10.31
C LEU A 463 -13.66 9.73 -9.96
N MET A 464 -14.22 9.04 -10.96
CA MET A 464 -15.11 7.89 -10.76
C MET A 464 -14.39 6.78 -10.01
N LEU A 465 -13.17 6.42 -10.44
CA LEU A 465 -12.33 5.44 -9.73
C LEU A 465 -12.06 5.90 -8.30
N TYR A 466 -11.60 7.14 -8.11
CA TYR A 466 -11.29 7.69 -6.80
C TYR A 466 -12.48 7.62 -5.85
N ARG A 467 -13.65 8.12 -6.26
CA ARG A 467 -14.82 8.17 -5.39
C ARG A 467 -15.41 6.81 -5.08
N ALA A 468 -15.38 5.89 -6.04
CA ALA A 468 -15.86 4.52 -5.84
C ALA A 468 -14.92 3.70 -4.93
N ALA A 469 -13.60 3.90 -5.07
CA ALA A 469 -12.58 3.09 -4.38
C ALA A 469 -12.07 3.66 -3.05
N ILE A 470 -12.16 4.98 -2.84
CA ILE A 470 -11.58 5.67 -1.68
C ILE A 470 -12.64 6.47 -0.92
N GLY A 471 -13.52 7.15 -1.65
CA GLY A 471 -14.61 7.95 -1.09
C GLY A 471 -14.61 9.41 -1.57
N PRO A 472 -15.52 10.26 -1.05
CA PRO A 472 -15.73 11.62 -1.56
C PRO A 472 -14.62 12.59 -1.17
N GLU A 473 -13.93 12.35 -0.05
CA GLU A 473 -12.94 13.27 0.49
C GLU A 473 -11.55 13.05 -0.11
N PRO A 474 -10.78 14.14 -0.37
CA PRO A 474 -9.46 14.05 -1.02
C PRO A 474 -8.37 13.51 -0.07
N PRO A 475 -7.21 13.05 -0.60
CA PRO A 475 -6.15 12.44 0.21
C PRO A 475 -5.61 13.35 1.31
N LEU A 476 -5.63 14.66 1.08
CA LEU A 476 -5.15 15.69 2.01
C LEU A 476 -6.06 15.89 3.23
N HIS A 477 -7.23 15.25 3.30
CA HIS A 477 -8.17 15.41 4.42
C HIS A 477 -7.48 15.03 5.74
N PRO A 478 -7.56 15.83 6.81
CA PRO A 478 -6.79 15.61 8.04
C PRO A 478 -7.09 14.26 8.69
N GLU A 479 -8.33 13.77 8.60
CA GLU A 479 -8.72 12.45 9.13
C GLU A 479 -8.12 11.29 8.30
N LEU A 480 -8.04 11.45 6.98
CA LEU A 480 -7.42 10.45 6.10
C LEU A 480 -5.90 10.45 6.24
N GLN A 481 -5.29 11.63 6.35
CA GLN A 481 -3.87 11.78 6.70
C GLN A 481 -3.55 11.19 8.08
N ALA A 482 -4.45 11.34 9.06
CA ALA A 482 -4.31 10.75 10.38
C ALA A 482 -4.35 9.21 10.32
N PHE A 483 -5.28 8.65 9.55
CA PHE A 483 -5.32 7.20 9.28
C PHE A 483 -4.01 6.72 8.64
N ILE A 484 -3.57 7.35 7.54
CA ILE A 484 -2.33 6.98 6.84
C ILE A 484 -1.12 7.12 7.78
N LYS A 485 -1.08 8.16 8.61
CA LYS A 485 -0.02 8.35 9.61
C LYS A 485 0.02 7.20 10.62
N GLY A 486 -1.14 6.78 11.13
CA GLY A 486 -1.25 5.66 12.06
C GLY A 486 -0.80 4.34 11.44
N LEU A 487 -1.20 4.09 10.19
CA LEU A 487 -0.87 2.88 9.42
C LEU A 487 0.65 2.63 9.29
N ARG A 488 1.45 3.69 9.33
CA ARG A 488 2.92 3.62 9.21
C ARG A 488 3.62 3.06 10.46
N LEU A 489 2.93 3.01 11.60
CA LEU A 489 3.45 2.54 12.90
C LEU A 489 4.80 3.20 13.28
N PRO A 490 4.89 4.55 13.32
CA PRO A 490 6.15 5.25 13.53
C PRO A 490 6.83 4.88 14.86
N CYS A 491 8.14 4.68 14.85
CA CYS A 491 8.93 4.38 16.04
C CYS A 491 9.91 5.52 16.32
N LYS A 492 9.87 6.08 17.53
CA LYS A 492 10.71 7.24 17.89
C LYS A 492 12.19 6.89 17.92
N ASP A 493 12.51 5.72 18.47
CA ASP A 493 13.89 5.23 18.59
C ASP A 493 14.42 4.63 17.27
N LYS A 494 13.56 4.48 16.26
CA LYS A 494 13.93 4.07 14.90
C LYS A 494 13.23 4.91 13.83
N PRO A 495 13.62 6.19 13.64
CA PRO A 495 12.90 7.13 12.76
C PRO A 495 12.83 6.71 11.28
N SER A 496 13.72 5.83 10.83
CA SER A 496 13.71 5.29 9.46
C SER A 496 12.68 4.18 9.24
N PHE A 497 12.13 3.61 10.32
CA PHE A 497 11.13 2.56 10.23
C PHE A 497 9.79 3.12 9.74
N ASP A 498 9.22 2.42 8.77
CA ASP A 498 7.90 2.71 8.21
C ASP A 498 7.28 1.38 7.79
N PHE A 499 6.21 0.97 8.47
CA PHE A 499 5.57 -0.31 8.18
C PHE A 499 5.07 -0.40 6.73
N THR A 500 4.62 0.71 6.14
CA THR A 500 4.17 0.72 4.74
C THR A 500 5.31 0.40 3.77
N LYS A 501 6.54 0.82 4.08
CA LYS A 501 7.73 0.46 3.28
C LYS A 501 8.06 -1.03 3.41
N VAL A 502 7.86 -1.61 4.60
CA VAL A 502 8.02 -3.07 4.79
C VAL A 502 7.03 -3.84 3.93
N VAL A 503 5.75 -3.45 3.95
CA VAL A 503 4.73 -4.10 3.10
C VAL A 503 5.06 -3.95 1.62
N LYS A 504 5.56 -2.78 1.17
CA LYS A 504 6.02 -2.57 -0.20
C LYS A 504 7.23 -3.40 -0.61
N SER A 505 8.03 -3.84 0.36
CA SER A 505 9.17 -4.72 0.11
C SER A 505 8.77 -6.20 -0.05
N TYR A 506 7.50 -6.57 0.16
CA TYR A 506 7.02 -7.94 -0.05
C TYR A 506 7.42 -8.45 -1.45
N GLY A 507 8.01 -9.65 -1.53
CA GLY A 507 8.69 -10.11 -2.75
C GLY A 507 7.85 -10.11 -4.03
N SER A 508 6.53 -10.26 -3.90
CA SER A 508 5.56 -10.22 -5.02
C SER A 508 4.78 -8.90 -5.14
N GLY A 509 5.21 -7.85 -4.43
CA GLY A 509 4.57 -6.53 -4.40
C GLY A 509 3.35 -6.42 -3.49
N THR A 510 2.82 -5.19 -3.34
CA THR A 510 1.70 -4.91 -2.43
C THR A 510 0.37 -5.47 -2.91
N GLU A 511 0.13 -5.58 -4.22
CA GLU A 511 -1.09 -6.17 -4.76
C GLU A 511 -1.20 -7.64 -4.38
N SER A 512 -0.13 -8.40 -4.63
CA SER A 512 -0.04 -9.80 -4.21
C SER A 512 -0.11 -9.94 -2.68
N PHE A 513 0.54 -9.05 -1.92
CA PHE A 513 0.39 -9.04 -0.45
C PHE A 513 -1.08 -8.89 -0.03
N LEU A 514 -1.80 -7.93 -0.63
CA LEU A 514 -3.22 -7.71 -0.35
C LEU A 514 -4.08 -8.88 -0.83
N SER A 515 -3.75 -9.53 -1.95
CA SER A 515 -4.43 -10.73 -2.43
C SER A 515 -4.22 -11.91 -1.50
N VAL A 516 -2.99 -12.18 -1.06
CA VAL A 516 -2.69 -13.25 -0.10
C VAL A 516 -3.39 -12.97 1.24
N ILE A 517 -3.28 -11.75 1.79
CA ILE A 517 -3.88 -11.46 3.10
C ILE A 517 -5.41 -11.39 3.04
N SER A 518 -6.02 -11.03 1.90
CA SER A 518 -7.48 -11.08 1.74
C SER A 518 -8.00 -12.50 1.50
N THR A 519 -7.20 -13.39 0.89
CA THR A 519 -7.49 -14.85 0.87
C THR A 519 -7.45 -15.49 2.25
N SER A 520 -6.99 -14.75 3.29
CA SER A 520 -7.26 -15.12 4.68
C SER A 520 -8.76 -15.23 5.00
N HIS A 521 -9.65 -14.71 4.15
CA HIS A 521 -11.08 -14.88 4.38
C HIS A 521 -11.57 -16.25 3.94
N VAL A 522 -12.29 -16.91 4.84
CA VAL A 522 -13.01 -18.14 4.53
C VAL A 522 -14.22 -17.77 3.67
N THR A 523 -14.20 -18.13 2.39
CA THR A 523 -15.32 -17.86 1.46
C THR A 523 -16.20 -19.09 1.26
N SER A 524 -15.66 -20.28 1.49
CA SER A 524 -16.36 -21.57 1.46
C SER A 524 -15.51 -22.66 2.11
N TYR A 525 -16.01 -23.89 2.15
CA TYR A 525 -15.24 -25.06 2.55
C TYR A 525 -13.91 -25.21 1.78
N ARG A 526 -13.91 -24.90 0.47
CA ARG A 526 -12.69 -24.99 -0.37
C ARG A 526 -11.55 -24.10 0.11
N SER A 527 -11.84 -23.04 0.87
CA SER A 527 -10.82 -22.17 1.43
C SER A 527 -9.98 -22.87 2.51
N ILE A 528 -10.54 -23.87 3.19
CA ILE A 528 -9.88 -24.56 4.31
C ILE A 528 -9.65 -26.05 4.07
N GLU A 529 -10.20 -26.62 2.99
CA GLU A 529 -10.11 -28.06 2.65
C GLU A 529 -8.68 -28.60 2.73
N GLY A 530 -7.72 -27.95 2.08
CA GLY A 530 -6.31 -28.37 2.09
C GLY A 530 -5.58 -28.18 3.42
N LEU A 531 -6.22 -27.56 4.42
CA LEU A 531 -5.67 -27.35 5.76
C LEU A 531 -6.14 -28.41 6.76
N LEU A 532 -7.22 -29.15 6.45
CA LEU A 532 -7.84 -30.08 7.38
C LEU A 532 -7.13 -31.42 7.37
N THR A 533 -7.03 -32.04 8.54
CA THR A 533 -6.53 -33.40 8.68
C THR A 533 -7.38 -34.14 9.68
N PHE A 534 -7.87 -35.31 9.26
CA PHE A 534 -8.79 -36.13 10.04
C PHE A 534 -8.04 -37.32 10.61
N VAL A 535 -8.18 -37.54 11.92
CA VAL A 535 -7.59 -38.68 12.63
C VAL A 535 -8.71 -39.49 13.24
N GLN A 536 -8.78 -40.78 12.89
CA GLN A 536 -9.75 -41.73 13.41
C GLN A 536 -9.11 -43.11 13.51
N GLN A 537 -9.48 -43.87 14.54
CA GLN A 537 -9.04 -45.26 14.69
C GLN A 537 -10.02 -46.22 14.01
N PRO A 538 -9.56 -47.36 13.47
CA PRO A 538 -10.43 -48.34 12.82
C PRO A 538 -11.59 -48.81 13.70
N GLU A 539 -11.35 -49.03 15.00
CA GLU A 539 -12.36 -49.46 15.97
C GLU A 539 -13.49 -48.43 16.11
N GLN A 540 -13.14 -47.14 16.19
CA GLN A 540 -14.10 -46.04 16.25
C GLN A 540 -14.96 -45.96 14.98
N VAL A 541 -14.34 -46.16 13.82
CA VAL A 541 -15.03 -46.19 12.52
C VAL A 541 -16.02 -47.36 12.45
N GLU A 542 -15.64 -48.54 12.90
CA GLU A 542 -16.53 -49.71 12.96
C GLU A 542 -17.72 -49.47 13.89
N GLU A 543 -17.48 -48.93 15.08
CA GLU A 543 -18.53 -48.64 16.05
C GLU A 543 -19.54 -47.60 15.55
N LEU A 544 -19.05 -46.51 14.96
CA LEU A 544 -19.90 -45.46 14.40
C LEU A 544 -20.63 -45.93 13.14
N SER A 545 -19.99 -46.77 12.31
CA SER A 545 -20.64 -47.38 11.14
C SER A 545 -21.81 -48.28 11.56
N ALA A 546 -21.62 -49.08 12.61
CA ALA A 546 -22.67 -49.93 13.17
C ALA A 546 -23.81 -49.08 13.74
N ALA A 547 -23.50 -48.00 14.48
CA ALA A 547 -24.49 -47.08 15.03
C ALA A 547 -25.27 -46.34 13.93
N LEU A 548 -24.62 -45.95 12.84
CA LEU A 548 -25.23 -45.25 11.71
C LEU A 548 -26.00 -46.19 10.77
N GLY A 549 -25.62 -47.47 10.72
CA GLY A 549 -26.16 -48.47 9.79
C GLY A 549 -25.65 -48.30 8.35
N SER A 550 -24.57 -47.55 8.17
CA SER A 550 -23.87 -47.31 6.91
C SER A 550 -22.39 -47.04 7.18
N LEU A 551 -21.54 -47.01 6.16
CA LEU A 551 -20.11 -46.75 6.33
C LEU A 551 -19.90 -45.34 6.89
N PHE A 552 -19.23 -45.24 8.03
CA PHE A 552 -18.82 -43.97 8.63
C PHE A 552 -17.44 -43.56 8.10
N ASP A 553 -17.30 -42.28 7.78
CA ASP A 553 -16.01 -41.66 7.50
C ASP A 553 -16.03 -40.21 8.00
N LEU A 554 -15.12 -39.87 8.93
CA LEU A 554 -15.10 -38.56 9.56
C LEU A 554 -14.82 -37.44 8.56
N GLU A 555 -13.92 -37.67 7.61
CA GLU A 555 -13.56 -36.68 6.58
C GLU A 555 -14.77 -36.36 5.69
N SER A 556 -15.42 -37.40 5.15
CA SER A 556 -16.63 -37.24 4.33
C SER A 556 -17.76 -36.55 5.11
N LEU A 557 -17.94 -36.90 6.38
CA LEU A 557 -18.96 -36.30 7.23
C LEU A 557 -18.71 -34.81 7.49
N PHE A 558 -17.46 -34.42 7.77
CA PHE A 558 -17.11 -33.02 7.93
C PHE A 558 -17.18 -32.24 6.61
N ALA A 559 -16.78 -32.85 5.49
CA ALA A 559 -16.92 -32.22 4.19
C ALA A 559 -18.39 -31.88 3.89
N GLU A 560 -19.31 -32.83 4.12
CA GLU A 560 -20.75 -32.61 3.97
C GLU A 560 -21.28 -31.53 4.94
N PHE A 561 -20.86 -31.58 6.20
CA PHE A 561 -21.21 -30.56 7.20
C PHE A 561 -20.80 -29.14 6.76
N LEU A 562 -19.56 -28.99 6.29
CA LEU A 562 -18.94 -27.69 5.96
C LEU A 562 -19.41 -27.14 4.61
N LEU A 563 -19.85 -28.00 3.69
CA LEU A 563 -20.48 -27.60 2.43
C LEU A 563 -21.93 -27.12 2.63
N GLY A 564 -22.60 -27.54 3.71
CA GLY A 564 -23.98 -27.18 3.98
C GLY A 564 -24.17 -25.72 4.45
N THR A 565 -25.36 -25.18 4.19
CA THR A 565 -25.79 -23.83 4.62
C THR A 565 -26.92 -23.90 5.64
N GLY A 566 -27.09 -22.83 6.44
CA GLY A 566 -28.18 -22.70 7.41
C GLY A 566 -28.00 -23.55 8.66
N ALA A 567 -28.98 -23.49 9.56
CA ALA A 567 -28.98 -24.31 10.77
C ALA A 567 -29.41 -25.75 10.44
N PRO A 568 -28.60 -26.80 10.74
CA PRO A 568 -28.96 -28.19 10.43
C PRO A 568 -30.28 -28.65 11.06
N VAL A 569 -30.56 -28.17 12.29
CA VAL A 569 -31.83 -28.36 13.00
C VAL A 569 -32.28 -26.98 13.51
N PRO A 570 -33.11 -26.23 12.76
CA PRO A 570 -33.44 -24.84 13.07
C PRO A 570 -34.10 -24.63 14.44
N SER A 571 -34.98 -25.54 14.88
CA SER A 571 -35.64 -25.44 16.19
C SER A 571 -34.62 -25.42 17.33
N LEU A 572 -33.69 -26.37 17.33
CA LEU A 572 -32.67 -26.50 18.37
C LEU A 572 -31.60 -25.41 18.28
N TRP A 573 -31.34 -24.90 17.08
CA TRP A 573 -30.46 -23.76 16.91
C TRP A 573 -31.03 -22.51 17.59
N ASN A 574 -32.31 -22.22 17.38
CA ASN A 574 -32.98 -21.09 18.03
C ASN A 574 -32.96 -21.20 19.55
N ASP A 575 -33.12 -22.42 20.09
CA ASP A 575 -33.02 -22.67 21.54
C ASP A 575 -31.61 -22.41 22.08
N ALA A 576 -30.58 -22.67 21.28
CA ALA A 576 -29.17 -22.48 21.66
C ALA A 576 -28.67 -21.03 21.50
N GLN A 577 -29.27 -20.24 20.60
CA GLN A 577 -28.79 -18.90 20.23
C GLN A 577 -28.57 -17.96 21.41
N GLY A 578 -29.46 -17.99 22.42
CA GLY A 578 -29.36 -17.14 23.60
C GLY A 578 -28.11 -17.42 24.46
N ALA A 579 -27.46 -18.56 24.27
CA ALA A 579 -26.26 -18.94 24.99
C ALA A 579 -24.96 -18.63 24.22
N PHE A 580 -25.00 -18.12 22.99
CA PHE A 580 -23.77 -17.83 22.23
C PHE A 580 -23.12 -16.50 22.63
N HIS A 581 -21.81 -16.38 22.35
CA HIS A 581 -21.09 -15.15 22.64
C HIS A 581 -21.62 -13.98 21.78
N PRO A 582 -21.90 -12.78 22.34
CA PRO A 582 -22.54 -11.66 21.61
C PRO A 582 -21.77 -11.10 20.40
N LYS A 583 -20.53 -11.53 20.16
CA LYS A 583 -19.70 -11.10 19.03
C LYS A 583 -19.97 -11.90 17.76
N LEU A 584 -20.63 -13.05 17.90
CA LEU A 584 -20.91 -13.93 16.79
C LEU A 584 -22.11 -13.37 16.01
N ASN A 585 -21.93 -13.16 14.71
CA ASN A 585 -23.03 -12.83 13.82
C ASN A 585 -23.81 -14.10 13.46
N VAL A 586 -24.61 -14.58 14.41
CA VAL A 586 -25.43 -15.81 14.27
C VAL A 586 -26.51 -15.68 13.19
N GLU A 587 -26.83 -14.46 12.76
CA GLU A 587 -27.76 -14.19 11.64
C GLU A 587 -27.17 -14.61 10.29
N SER A 588 -25.84 -14.78 10.21
CA SER A 588 -25.16 -15.23 8.99
C SER A 588 -25.13 -16.75 8.84
N VAL A 589 -25.88 -17.52 9.65
CA VAL A 589 -25.86 -18.99 9.61
C VAL A 589 -26.21 -19.57 8.24
N ASP A 590 -26.99 -18.86 7.42
CA ASP A 590 -27.37 -19.25 6.07
C ASP A 590 -26.28 -19.03 5.02
N LYS A 591 -25.15 -18.39 5.38
CA LYS A 591 -24.07 -18.10 4.45
C LYS A 591 -23.16 -19.32 4.28
N ILE A 592 -22.72 -19.57 3.03
CA ILE A 592 -21.85 -20.71 2.66
C ILE A 592 -20.50 -20.72 3.39
N TRP A 593 -20.01 -19.56 3.80
CA TRP A 593 -18.76 -19.45 4.56
C TRP A 593 -18.94 -19.67 6.06
N PHE A 594 -20.17 -19.68 6.59
CA PHE A 594 -20.41 -19.61 8.04
C PHE A 594 -19.83 -20.81 8.78
N ARG A 595 -20.21 -22.04 8.43
CA ARG A 595 -19.74 -23.25 9.13
C ARG A 595 -18.21 -23.45 8.98
N PRO A 596 -17.61 -23.32 7.78
CA PRO A 596 -16.15 -23.30 7.61
C PRO A 596 -15.44 -22.25 8.48
N GLN A 597 -16.00 -21.05 8.56
CA GLN A 597 -15.43 -19.99 9.40
C GLN A 597 -15.55 -20.29 10.89
N MET A 598 -16.68 -20.84 11.36
CA MET A 598 -16.84 -21.23 12.77
C MET A 598 -15.86 -22.34 13.15
N LEU A 599 -15.65 -23.33 12.28
CA LEU A 599 -14.64 -24.35 12.48
C LEU A 599 -13.25 -23.74 12.62
N LEU A 600 -12.84 -22.92 11.66
CA LEU A 600 -11.53 -22.26 11.68
C LEU A 600 -11.36 -21.38 12.92
N TRP A 601 -12.38 -20.58 13.26
CA TRP A 601 -12.33 -19.67 14.40
C TRP A 601 -12.22 -20.43 15.70
N SER A 602 -13.04 -21.45 15.91
CA SER A 602 -12.99 -22.26 17.11
C SER A 602 -11.58 -22.86 17.29
N ILE A 603 -10.99 -23.44 16.24
CA ILE A 603 -9.72 -24.16 16.31
C ILE A 603 -8.50 -23.23 16.34
N THR A 604 -8.55 -22.03 15.76
CA THR A 604 -7.35 -21.17 15.64
C THR A 604 -7.39 -19.92 16.52
N GLY A 605 -8.57 -19.60 17.08
CA GLY A 605 -8.85 -18.29 17.68
C GLY A 605 -9.06 -17.19 16.64
N SER A 606 -9.03 -17.48 15.34
CA SER A 606 -9.21 -16.48 14.29
C SER A 606 -10.27 -16.90 13.27
N PRO A 607 -11.22 -16.03 12.90
CA PRO A 607 -12.16 -16.30 11.81
C PRO A 607 -11.51 -16.20 10.42
N ARG A 608 -10.17 -16.16 10.36
CA ARG A 608 -9.37 -15.91 9.16
C ARG A 608 -8.25 -16.95 9.07
N ILE A 609 -7.94 -17.38 7.84
CA ILE A 609 -6.83 -18.26 7.52
C ILE A 609 -5.55 -17.47 7.74
N ARG A 610 -4.88 -17.78 8.84
CA ARG A 610 -3.61 -17.15 9.19
C ARG A 610 -2.49 -17.77 8.35
N GLY A 611 -1.44 -16.99 8.09
CA GLY A 611 -0.29 -17.47 7.33
C GLY A 611 0.33 -18.74 7.92
N ASP A 612 0.37 -18.89 9.26
CA ASP A 612 0.99 -20.03 9.97
C ASP A 612 0.29 -21.37 9.76
N LEU A 613 -0.91 -21.35 9.15
CA LEU A 613 -1.67 -22.55 8.80
C LEU A 613 -1.13 -23.26 7.55
N SER A 614 -0.37 -22.60 6.67
CA SER A 614 0.16 -23.28 5.49
C SER A 614 1.16 -24.39 5.82
N ASP A 615 1.79 -24.33 7.01
CA ASP A 615 2.68 -25.38 7.53
C ASP A 615 2.05 -26.22 8.66
N SER A 616 0.89 -25.81 9.16
CA SER A 616 0.22 -26.41 10.33
C SER A 616 -1.17 -26.91 9.94
N GLN A 617 -1.36 -28.23 9.95
CA GLN A 617 -2.65 -28.84 9.68
C GLN A 617 -3.63 -28.63 10.84
N LEU A 618 -4.86 -28.23 10.51
CA LEU A 618 -6.00 -28.19 11.41
C LEU A 618 -6.46 -29.64 11.68
N LYS A 619 -6.16 -30.16 12.87
CA LYS A 619 -6.43 -31.55 13.21
C LYS A 619 -7.82 -31.73 13.81
N ILE A 620 -8.61 -32.62 13.25
CA ILE A 620 -9.91 -33.04 13.77
C ILE A 620 -9.81 -34.53 14.08
N GLU A 621 -9.95 -34.87 15.35
CA GLU A 621 -9.66 -36.21 15.82
C GLU A 621 -10.83 -36.80 16.60
N LEU A 622 -11.17 -38.06 16.31
CA LEU A 622 -12.04 -38.87 17.16
C LEU A 622 -11.19 -39.48 18.28
N VAL A 623 -11.68 -39.35 19.51
CA VAL A 623 -10.98 -39.85 20.69
C VAL A 623 -11.87 -40.69 21.57
N ASP A 624 -11.22 -41.62 22.28
CA ASP A 624 -11.85 -42.47 23.26
C ASP A 624 -11.93 -41.77 24.63
N ASP A 625 -12.77 -42.30 25.52
CA ASP A 625 -13.07 -41.68 26.81
C ASP A 625 -11.86 -41.62 27.76
N ASP A 626 -10.86 -42.46 27.52
CA ASP A 626 -9.61 -42.54 28.30
C ASP A 626 -8.48 -41.67 27.73
N ASP A 627 -8.68 -40.98 26.60
CA ASP A 627 -7.69 -40.11 25.98
C ASP A 627 -7.21 -39.03 26.97
N VAL A 628 -5.91 -39.09 27.28
CA VAL A 628 -5.26 -38.21 28.26
C VAL A 628 -5.14 -36.76 27.76
N GLU A 629 -5.13 -36.57 26.45
CA GLU A 629 -5.01 -35.26 25.83
C GLU A 629 -6.38 -34.58 25.59
N TYR A 630 -7.49 -35.30 25.75
CA TYR A 630 -8.84 -34.77 25.63
C TYR A 630 -9.18 -33.76 26.74
N CYS A 631 -8.80 -34.02 27.99
CA CYS A 631 -9.04 -33.09 29.09
C CYS A 631 -7.90 -33.13 30.12
N ALA A 632 -7.26 -31.97 30.35
CA ALA A 632 -6.14 -31.84 31.28
C ALA A 632 -6.56 -32.09 32.75
N ASN A 633 -7.81 -31.78 33.11
CA ASN A 633 -8.35 -32.04 34.44
C ASN A 633 -9.22 -33.31 34.42
N GLU A 634 -8.71 -34.41 34.96
CA GLU A 634 -9.42 -35.69 35.03
C GLU A 634 -10.79 -35.58 35.71
N ASN A 635 -10.98 -34.66 36.66
CA ASN A 635 -12.27 -34.48 37.35
C ASN A 635 -13.36 -33.88 36.46
N HIS A 636 -12.98 -33.13 35.42
CA HIS A 636 -13.93 -32.51 34.49
C HIS A 636 -14.24 -33.43 33.30
N ARG A 637 -13.35 -34.40 33.01
CA ARG A 637 -13.48 -35.30 31.86
C ARG A 637 -14.84 -36.01 31.80
N PRO A 638 -15.39 -36.61 32.87
CA PRO A 638 -16.69 -37.27 32.80
C PRO A 638 -17.82 -36.32 32.41
N THR A 639 -17.80 -35.10 32.94
CA THR A 639 -18.80 -34.07 32.62
C THR A 639 -18.68 -33.60 31.18
N MET A 640 -17.47 -33.40 30.67
CA MET A 640 -17.26 -33.04 29.26
C MET A 640 -17.75 -34.14 28.32
N LEU A 641 -17.37 -35.40 28.58
CA LEU A 641 -17.78 -36.56 27.79
C LEU A 641 -19.31 -36.70 27.79
N ALA A 642 -19.96 -36.56 28.96
CA ALA A 642 -21.41 -36.66 29.08
C ALA A 642 -22.17 -35.59 28.28
N HIS A 643 -21.60 -34.38 28.13
CA HIS A 643 -22.18 -33.30 27.32
C HIS A 643 -21.67 -33.28 25.88
N GLY A 644 -20.73 -34.17 25.52
CA GLY A 644 -20.13 -34.22 24.19
C GLY A 644 -19.23 -33.02 23.88
N GLN A 645 -18.62 -32.38 24.87
CA GLN A 645 -17.88 -31.14 24.60
C GLN A 645 -16.68 -31.34 23.69
N PHE A 646 -16.49 -30.46 22.70
CA PHE A 646 -15.25 -30.49 21.92
C PHE A 646 -14.07 -30.05 22.79
N SER A 647 -12.99 -30.84 22.78
CA SER A 647 -11.72 -30.39 23.34
C SER A 647 -10.93 -29.64 22.28
N ILE A 648 -10.96 -28.31 22.36
CA ILE A 648 -10.32 -27.43 21.40
C ILE A 648 -9.04 -26.84 21.95
N LYS A 649 -7.93 -27.06 21.23
CA LYS A 649 -6.61 -26.55 21.59
C LYS A 649 -6.13 -25.58 20.50
N THR A 650 -6.33 -24.28 20.73
CA THR A 650 -5.99 -23.26 19.72
C THR A 650 -4.49 -23.13 19.45
N CYS A 651 -3.65 -23.41 20.45
CA CYS A 651 -2.19 -23.41 20.30
C CYS A 651 -1.65 -24.56 19.45
N SER A 652 -2.35 -25.70 19.41
CA SER A 652 -1.99 -26.86 18.60
C SER A 652 -2.94 -27.08 17.42
N MET A 653 -3.85 -26.14 17.18
CA MET A 653 -4.82 -26.14 16.09
C MET A 653 -5.58 -27.46 15.96
N GLN A 654 -6.12 -27.94 17.08
CA GLN A 654 -6.73 -29.27 17.17
C GLN A 654 -8.11 -29.20 17.81
N ALA A 655 -9.04 -29.98 17.26
CA ALA A 655 -10.32 -30.32 17.87
C ALA A 655 -10.38 -31.84 18.10
N ARG A 656 -10.65 -32.26 19.34
CA ARG A 656 -10.91 -33.66 19.69
C ARG A 656 -12.38 -33.86 20.02
N ILE A 657 -12.98 -34.87 19.39
CA ILE A 657 -14.41 -35.18 19.44
C ILE A 657 -14.57 -36.53 20.15
N PRO A 658 -15.36 -36.61 21.23
CA PRO A 658 -15.56 -37.86 21.96
C PRO A 658 -16.41 -38.85 21.15
N CYS A 659 -15.80 -39.98 20.78
CA CYS A 659 -16.43 -41.02 19.96
C CYS A 659 -17.68 -41.61 20.64
N SER A 660 -17.60 -41.84 21.95
CA SER A 660 -18.69 -42.40 22.76
C SER A 660 -19.96 -41.54 22.73
N TYR A 661 -19.82 -40.22 22.81
CA TYR A 661 -20.94 -39.29 22.74
C TYR A 661 -21.56 -39.28 21.35
N LEU A 662 -20.72 -39.25 20.30
CA LEU A 662 -21.20 -39.26 18.92
C LEU A 662 -22.01 -40.53 18.62
N LYS A 663 -21.52 -41.69 19.07
CA LYS A 663 -22.23 -42.98 18.99
C LYS A 663 -23.57 -42.95 19.72
N SER A 664 -23.58 -42.42 20.95
CA SER A 664 -24.79 -42.29 21.77
C SER A 664 -25.83 -41.37 21.11
N LEU A 665 -25.38 -40.24 20.55
CA LEU A 665 -26.22 -39.29 19.83
C LEU A 665 -26.87 -39.95 18.62
N ILE A 666 -26.07 -40.59 17.75
CA ILE A 666 -26.57 -41.30 16.56
C ILE A 666 -27.59 -42.37 16.94
N THR A 667 -27.26 -43.22 17.92
CA THR A 667 -28.13 -44.34 18.34
C THR A 667 -29.46 -43.83 18.88
N THR A 668 -29.43 -42.79 19.72
CA THR A 668 -30.64 -42.22 20.34
C THR A 668 -31.53 -41.53 19.31
N THR A 669 -30.94 -40.75 18.40
CA THR A 669 -31.68 -40.04 17.34
C THR A 669 -32.31 -41.00 16.33
N ARG A 670 -31.62 -42.08 15.96
CA ARG A 670 -32.22 -43.12 15.10
C ARG A 670 -33.38 -43.84 15.79
N ALA A 671 -33.25 -44.11 17.10
CA ALA A 671 -34.32 -44.74 17.87
C ALA A 671 -35.59 -43.87 17.96
N SER A 672 -35.45 -42.53 17.94
CA SER A 672 -36.59 -41.60 17.87
C SER A 672 -37.14 -41.37 16.46
N GLY A 673 -36.50 -41.93 15.42
CA GLY A 673 -36.89 -41.75 14.01
C GLY A 673 -36.51 -40.39 13.41
N GLU A 674 -35.66 -39.63 14.10
CA GLU A 674 -35.12 -38.35 13.62
C GLU A 674 -33.93 -38.58 12.67
N ASP A 675 -33.57 -37.53 11.90
CA ASP A 675 -32.39 -37.54 11.05
C ASP A 675 -31.11 -37.42 11.90
N ALA A 676 -30.40 -38.56 12.03
CA ALA A 676 -29.16 -38.66 12.77
C ALA A 676 -28.04 -37.76 12.22
N ILE A 677 -27.93 -37.60 10.90
CA ILE A 677 -26.88 -36.78 10.30
C ILE A 677 -27.16 -35.31 10.57
N ALA A 678 -28.40 -34.85 10.39
CA ALA A 678 -28.78 -33.48 10.74
C ALA A 678 -28.53 -33.17 12.23
N ARG A 679 -28.77 -34.14 13.12
CA ARG A 679 -28.51 -33.99 14.56
C ARG A 679 -27.01 -33.89 14.87
N VAL A 680 -26.19 -34.71 14.23
CA VAL A 680 -24.72 -34.65 14.35
C VAL A 680 -24.20 -33.31 13.83
N PHE A 681 -24.67 -32.84 12.68
CA PHE A 681 -24.30 -31.53 12.15
C PHE A 681 -24.71 -30.37 13.08
N HIS A 682 -25.90 -30.45 13.68
CA HIS A 682 -26.32 -29.46 14.67
C HIS A 682 -25.38 -29.48 15.90
N TYR A 683 -25.04 -30.66 16.40
CA TYR A 683 -24.08 -30.83 17.48
C TYR A 683 -22.72 -30.20 17.14
N PHE A 684 -22.14 -30.51 15.97
CA PHE A 684 -20.89 -29.90 15.51
C PHE A 684 -21.00 -28.38 15.47
N LEU A 685 -22.06 -27.82 14.87
CA LEU A 685 -22.23 -26.38 14.77
C LEU A 685 -22.29 -25.71 16.14
N VAL A 686 -23.07 -26.26 17.07
CA VAL A 686 -23.22 -25.71 18.42
C VAL A 686 -21.91 -25.74 19.20
N GLU A 687 -21.16 -26.83 19.13
CA GLU A 687 -19.87 -26.94 19.83
C GLU A 687 -18.82 -25.97 19.28
N LEU A 688 -18.70 -25.86 17.95
CA LEU A 688 -17.77 -24.92 17.32
C LEU A 688 -18.11 -23.47 17.69
N VAL A 689 -19.39 -23.12 17.69
CA VAL A 689 -19.86 -21.77 18.01
C VAL A 689 -19.69 -21.46 19.51
N ASN A 690 -19.97 -22.43 20.38
CA ASN A 690 -19.79 -22.29 21.83
C ASN A 690 -18.34 -22.10 22.25
N ALA A 691 -17.39 -22.67 21.51
CA ALA A 691 -15.98 -22.52 21.81
C ALA A 691 -15.47 -21.08 21.59
N ILE A 692 -16.08 -20.35 20.64
CA ILE A 692 -15.60 -19.02 20.24
C ILE A 692 -15.87 -17.98 21.33
N GLY A 693 -14.82 -17.25 21.72
CA GLY A 693 -14.88 -16.21 22.74
C GLY A 693 -15.06 -16.74 24.17
N ARG A 694 -15.06 -18.07 24.34
CA ARG A 694 -15.06 -18.76 25.63
C ARG A 694 -13.78 -19.55 25.88
N HIS A 695 -12.73 -19.31 25.07
CA HIS A 695 -11.57 -20.18 24.99
C HIS A 695 -10.94 -20.48 26.36
N SER A 696 -11.05 -21.77 26.66
CA SER A 696 -10.48 -22.54 27.77
C SER A 696 -11.10 -22.31 29.15
N GLN A 697 -12.34 -22.78 29.35
CA GLN A 697 -12.49 -23.68 30.50
C GLN A 697 -11.76 -24.96 30.13
N LEU A 698 -10.47 -25.04 30.45
CA LEU A 698 -9.75 -26.21 30.97
C LEU A 698 -8.23 -26.01 30.99
#